data_AF-A0A7X7HQP1-F1
#
_entry.id   AF-A0A7X7HQP1-F1
#
_cell.length_a   1.000
_cell.length_b   1.000
_cell.length_c   1.000
_cell.angle_alpha   90.00
_cell.angle_beta   90.00
_cell.angle_gamma   90.00
#
_symmetry.space_group_name_H-M   'P 1'
#
loop_
_entity.id
_entity.type
_entity.pdbx_description
1 polymer ?
#
loop_
_entity_poly.entity_id
_entity_poly.type
_entity_poly.pdbx_seq_one_letter_code
_entity_poly.pdbx_strand_id
1 'polypeptide(L)'
;MHSTTTDLPVDVDTSAVPPQPATVSYRCPVRAALDLDPTRQHLKAPQDPSELTRGEQTRRHVAAVRERLAEAATTDPSVIVIERNATDGVELTRQAMASTARLIVGAHLPTDAAAKRSGCTTVLARADRSGEGGWYPVEIRRHLLTRDANGSTVDASPITDPHLAAATTVENTAIRPQRHNENGRQLAHQWRLLEVMGAVLPGQRAMGGVIDRHGELVWWVDLEDPRWPTRWTDRKVTMLEHYDHGFDFRLRTIAHQSGYDGPLMESAVPPVRIGECSSCPWEQVCLAAMEAVDHVSLIPRSTFDHYAVHKKRNITTRAQVAQLHWPTAFAMHGSEPRSPSVDLVALLDVTSDLPAATPIADLFRPAAAEPHPEGAVNGASGPTQLQFLGLGTEADEIEAEDAEPEPIDPDEAPDLHHHLDRRPDPVGVGLVPLERVDHVVERFGRLGIGTVADLSTLDPFTASYSGEPCGHLPTVIDQARAATAGQPFLRRGLVRAEVPRADVEIDVDMENVEDGVYLWGTFVSGHPDHLTRLDLRPGYHGFWDMDAMSAVRQVEVFSRFWTWLAEIQAACREHGLTFRAYCYTSAEHQKMLQILAAADPASLLPLPTRQEVDEFVGSARWVDVYEVVRGSLVVGHGLGLKKIAPLAGFRWRDDDAGGLQSMAWHREAIENPDPEVRAFNRSRLLAYNEDDVRATLAVRNWLSTTSLPSIEAWVPDGGSAS
;
A
#
# COMPACT_ATOMS: atom_id res chain seq x y z
N MET A 1 -13.74 -25.57 12.61
CA MET A 1 -14.81 -24.64 13.02
C MET A 1 -14.42 -23.25 12.52
N HIS A 2 -14.90 -22.88 11.34
CA HIS A 2 -14.55 -21.64 10.63
C HIS A 2 -15.59 -20.56 10.95
N SER A 3 -15.39 -19.78 12.00
CA SER A 3 -16.05 -18.47 12.12
C SER A 3 -14.99 -17.42 12.46
N THR A 4 -14.43 -16.82 11.41
CA THR A 4 -13.50 -15.67 11.49
C THR A 4 -14.09 -14.42 10.84
N THR A 5 -15.39 -14.44 10.52
CA THR A 5 -16.10 -13.29 9.98
C THR A 5 -16.97 -12.72 11.09
N THR A 6 -16.84 -11.44 11.35
CA THR A 6 -17.66 -10.67 12.30
C THR A 6 -19.14 -11.06 12.16
N ASP A 7 -19.70 -11.68 13.20
CA ASP A 7 -21.03 -12.31 13.23
C ASP A 7 -22.14 -11.26 13.17
N LEU A 8 -22.41 -10.72 11.98
CA LEU A 8 -23.74 -10.20 11.67
C LEU A 8 -24.60 -11.36 11.17
N PRO A 9 -25.78 -11.61 11.79
CA PRO A 9 -26.73 -12.57 11.26
C PRO A 9 -27.01 -12.32 9.78
N VAL A 10 -27.26 -13.38 9.02
CA VAL A 10 -27.65 -13.26 7.60
C VAL A 10 -29.04 -12.62 7.48
N ASP A 11 -29.87 -12.74 8.53
CA ASP A 11 -31.27 -12.30 8.54
C ASP A 11 -31.47 -10.84 9.00
N VAL A 12 -30.43 -10.00 8.99
CA VAL A 12 -30.59 -8.57 9.31
C VAL A 12 -31.46 -7.91 8.24
N ASP A 13 -32.57 -7.29 8.64
CA ASP A 13 -33.47 -6.60 7.73
C ASP A 13 -32.81 -5.33 7.15
N THR A 14 -32.49 -5.36 5.86
CA THR A 14 -31.90 -4.24 5.12
C THR A 14 -32.95 -3.37 4.41
N SER A 15 -34.25 -3.63 4.60
CA SER A 15 -35.34 -2.94 3.90
C SER A 15 -35.33 -1.42 4.13
N ALA A 16 -34.92 -0.98 5.32
CA ALA A 16 -34.82 0.43 5.70
C ALA A 16 -33.55 1.12 5.17
N VAL A 17 -32.57 0.37 4.67
CA VAL A 17 -31.32 0.93 4.12
C VAL A 17 -31.63 1.64 2.79
N PRO A 18 -31.24 2.91 2.59
CA PRO A 18 -31.41 3.57 1.31
C PRO A 18 -30.47 2.95 0.25
N PRO A 19 -30.81 3.00 -1.05
CA PRO A 19 -29.95 2.48 -2.11
C PRO A 19 -28.54 3.10 -2.09
N GLN A 20 -27.52 2.24 -2.11
CA GLN A 20 -26.11 2.59 -1.95
C GLN A 20 -25.33 2.55 -3.29
N PRO A 21 -24.34 3.44 -3.46
CA PRO A 21 -23.44 3.41 -4.60
C PRO A 21 -22.42 2.27 -4.50
N ALA A 22 -21.79 1.96 -5.63
CA ALA A 22 -20.72 0.95 -5.73
C ALA A 22 -19.58 1.15 -4.73
N THR A 23 -19.28 2.40 -4.36
CA THR A 23 -18.21 2.75 -3.40
C THR A 23 -18.39 2.09 -2.04
N VAL A 24 -19.64 1.77 -1.66
CA VAL A 24 -19.89 1.03 -0.41
C VAL A 24 -19.21 -0.33 -0.45
N SER A 25 -19.23 -1.06 -1.57
CA SER A 25 -18.71 -2.45 -1.66
C SER A 25 -17.24 -2.63 -1.26
N TYR A 26 -16.44 -1.56 -1.24
CA TYR A 26 -15.03 -1.58 -0.89
C TYR A 26 -14.60 -0.57 0.18
N ARG A 27 -15.56 0.07 0.87
CA ARG A 27 -15.27 0.91 2.05
C ARG A 27 -15.18 0.10 3.34
N CYS A 28 -14.65 0.70 4.38
CA CYS A 28 -14.72 0.18 5.74
C CYS A 28 -16.20 -0.01 6.11
N PRO A 29 -16.61 -1.18 6.62
CA PRO A 29 -17.99 -1.43 7.04
C PRO A 29 -18.50 -0.41 8.07
N VAL A 30 -17.64 -0.03 9.02
CA VAL A 30 -17.96 0.98 10.04
C VAL A 30 -18.12 2.36 9.42
N ARG A 31 -17.27 2.76 8.46
CA ARG A 31 -17.43 4.01 7.71
C ARG A 31 -18.75 4.02 6.94
N ALA A 32 -19.09 2.93 6.25
CA ALA A 32 -20.33 2.84 5.47
C ALA A 32 -21.57 3.07 6.35
N ALA A 33 -21.56 2.54 7.58
CA ALA A 33 -22.61 2.76 8.56
C ALA A 33 -22.59 4.20 9.12
N LEU A 34 -21.43 4.72 9.56
CA LEU A 34 -21.31 6.07 10.12
C LEU A 34 -21.66 7.16 9.10
N ASP A 35 -21.34 6.97 7.82
CA ASP A 35 -21.72 7.92 6.76
C ASP A 35 -23.24 8.13 6.67
N LEU A 36 -24.06 7.20 7.18
CA LEU A 36 -25.52 7.27 7.21
C LEU A 36 -26.11 7.47 8.62
N ASP A 37 -25.27 7.53 9.65
CA ASP A 37 -25.72 7.72 11.03
C ASP A 37 -25.96 9.23 11.31
N PRO A 38 -27.22 9.69 11.42
CA PRO A 38 -27.50 11.11 11.63
C PRO A 38 -27.05 11.60 13.02
N THR A 39 -26.94 10.71 14.00
CA THR A 39 -26.63 11.06 15.38
C THR A 39 -25.15 11.42 15.55
N ARG A 40 -24.27 10.86 14.72
CA ARG A 40 -22.82 11.03 14.81
C ARG A 40 -22.23 11.98 13.76
N GLN A 41 -23.02 12.53 12.82
CA GLN A 41 -22.51 13.42 11.75
C GLN A 41 -21.70 14.62 12.26
N HIS A 42 -22.04 15.15 13.44
CA HIS A 42 -21.33 16.26 14.06
C HIS A 42 -19.88 15.92 14.49
N LEU A 43 -19.54 14.64 14.58
CA LEU A 43 -18.19 14.15 14.91
C LEU A 43 -17.32 13.90 13.66
N LYS A 44 -17.92 13.95 12.46
CA LYS A 44 -17.22 13.71 11.20
C LYS A 44 -16.25 14.86 10.95
N ALA A 45 -14.98 14.53 10.71
CA ALA A 45 -14.00 15.54 10.34
C ALA A 45 -14.41 16.21 9.02
N PRO A 46 -14.14 17.52 8.85
CA PRO A 46 -14.31 18.18 7.56
C PRO A 46 -13.47 17.47 6.49
N GLN A 47 -13.92 17.54 5.24
CA GLN A 47 -13.17 16.95 4.14
C GLN A 47 -11.81 17.65 4.01
N ASP A 48 -10.76 16.84 3.86
CA ASP A 48 -9.42 17.33 3.63
C ASP A 48 -9.36 18.12 2.30
N PRO A 49 -8.88 19.37 2.29
CA PRO A 49 -8.61 20.17 1.08
C PRO A 49 -7.87 19.44 -0.05
N SER A 50 -7.00 18.49 0.30
CA SER A 50 -6.30 17.65 -0.68
C SER A 50 -7.21 16.62 -1.35
N GLU A 51 -8.13 16.02 -0.61
CA GLU A 51 -9.13 15.09 -1.13
C GLU A 51 -10.13 15.85 -2.01
N LEU A 52 -10.46 17.09 -1.65
CA LEU A 52 -11.22 18.00 -2.53
C LEU A 52 -10.45 18.29 -3.83
N THR A 53 -9.15 18.54 -3.72
CA THR A 53 -8.25 18.79 -4.85
C THR A 53 -8.14 17.58 -5.78
N ARG A 54 -7.85 16.39 -5.23
CA ARG A 54 -7.81 15.10 -5.93
C ARG A 54 -9.16 14.80 -6.59
N GLY A 55 -10.26 15.07 -5.89
CA GLY A 55 -11.62 14.91 -6.40
C GLY A 55 -11.95 15.85 -7.56
N GLU A 56 -11.41 17.07 -7.57
CA GLU A 56 -11.52 18.00 -8.70
C GLU A 56 -10.68 17.56 -9.89
N GLN A 57 -9.41 17.18 -9.68
CA GLN A 57 -8.54 16.64 -10.73
C GLN A 57 -9.16 15.40 -11.39
N THR A 58 -9.71 14.50 -10.58
CA THR A 58 -10.45 13.32 -11.07
C THR A 58 -11.64 13.74 -11.93
N ARG A 59 -12.41 14.75 -11.50
CA ARG A 59 -13.53 15.27 -12.29
C ARG A 59 -13.07 15.90 -13.61
N ARG A 60 -11.98 16.67 -13.63
CA ARG A 60 -11.40 17.27 -14.84
C ARG A 60 -10.92 16.20 -15.83
N HIS A 61 -10.17 15.21 -15.35
CA HIS A 61 -9.69 14.10 -16.16
C HIS A 61 -10.86 13.31 -16.77
N VAL A 62 -11.85 12.93 -15.95
CA VAL A 62 -13.04 12.23 -16.44
C VAL A 62 -13.81 13.08 -17.45
N ALA A 63 -13.93 14.40 -17.24
CA ALA A 63 -14.56 15.30 -18.20
C ALA A 63 -13.82 15.36 -19.54
N ALA A 64 -12.49 15.49 -19.52
CA ALA A 64 -11.67 15.55 -20.73
C ALA A 64 -11.76 14.25 -21.56
N VAL A 65 -11.71 13.08 -20.91
CA VAL A 65 -11.88 11.79 -21.61
C VAL A 65 -13.30 11.65 -22.16
N ARG A 66 -14.32 12.07 -21.40
CA ARG A 66 -15.71 12.06 -21.89
C ARG A 66 -15.91 12.99 -23.08
N GLU A 67 -15.27 14.15 -23.09
CA GLU A 67 -15.32 15.10 -24.21
C GLU A 67 -14.70 14.49 -25.47
N ARG A 68 -13.52 13.86 -25.36
CA ARG A 68 -12.89 13.11 -26.47
C ARG A 68 -13.79 12.00 -27.03
N LEU A 69 -14.49 11.27 -26.17
CA LEU A 69 -15.45 10.25 -26.61
C LEU A 69 -16.72 10.89 -27.22
N ALA A 70 -17.16 12.03 -26.70
CA ALA A 70 -18.31 12.76 -27.22
C ALA A 70 -18.04 13.41 -28.58
N GLU A 71 -16.80 13.83 -28.87
CA GLU A 71 -16.40 14.33 -30.18
C GLU A 71 -16.70 13.31 -31.30
N ALA A 72 -16.56 12.01 -31.02
CA ALA A 72 -16.92 10.96 -31.98
C ALA A 72 -18.39 11.03 -32.42
N ALA A 73 -19.31 11.45 -31.53
CA ALA A 73 -20.74 11.60 -31.85
C ALA A 73 -21.03 12.66 -32.92
N THR A 74 -20.10 13.58 -33.17
CA THR A 74 -20.25 14.59 -34.23
C THR A 74 -20.12 13.99 -35.64
N THR A 75 -19.46 12.84 -35.76
CA THR A 75 -19.18 12.16 -37.04
C THR A 75 -19.79 10.77 -37.12
N ASP A 76 -20.08 10.14 -35.99
CA ASP A 76 -20.68 8.81 -35.89
C ASP A 76 -22.04 8.87 -35.15
N PRO A 77 -23.18 8.70 -35.86
CA PRO A 77 -24.51 8.72 -35.26
C PRO A 77 -24.80 7.50 -34.35
N SER A 78 -23.91 6.51 -34.31
CA SER A 78 -24.00 5.38 -33.38
C SER A 78 -23.42 5.68 -32.00
N VAL A 79 -22.84 6.87 -31.80
CA VAL A 79 -22.42 7.36 -30.48
C VAL A 79 -23.49 8.33 -29.94
N ILE A 80 -24.09 8.00 -28.80
CA ILE A 80 -25.07 8.85 -28.13
C ILE A 80 -24.46 9.46 -26.87
N VAL A 81 -24.61 10.77 -26.71
CA VAL A 81 -24.14 11.50 -25.53
C VAL A 81 -25.35 11.91 -24.70
N ILE A 82 -25.35 11.53 -23.43
CA ILE A 82 -26.37 11.91 -22.45
C ILE A 82 -25.73 12.86 -21.43
N GLU A 83 -26.37 14.00 -21.20
CA GLU A 83 -25.92 14.96 -20.20
C GLU A 83 -25.95 14.33 -18.80
N ARG A 84 -24.92 14.62 -18.01
CA ARG A 84 -24.74 14.00 -16.67
C ARG A 84 -25.86 14.35 -15.69
N ASN A 85 -26.46 15.52 -15.85
CA ASN A 85 -27.53 16.06 -15.01
C ASN A 85 -28.93 15.92 -15.65
N ALA A 86 -29.07 15.13 -16.71
CA ALA A 86 -30.37 14.88 -17.33
C ALA A 86 -31.35 14.26 -16.31
N THR A 87 -32.49 14.93 -16.08
CA THR A 87 -33.52 14.47 -15.14
C THR A 87 -34.16 13.15 -15.56
N ASP A 88 -34.27 12.92 -16.87
CA ASP A 88 -34.81 11.70 -17.47
C ASP A 88 -33.69 10.77 -17.98
N GLY A 89 -32.48 10.87 -17.41
CA GLY A 89 -31.28 10.19 -17.91
C GLY A 89 -31.43 8.67 -18.09
N VAL A 90 -32.14 7.99 -17.18
CA VAL A 90 -32.38 6.54 -17.28
C VAL A 90 -33.24 6.19 -18.49
N GLU A 91 -34.26 7.01 -18.77
CA GLU A 91 -35.14 6.81 -19.92
C GLU A 91 -34.42 7.11 -21.24
N LEU A 92 -33.63 8.19 -21.27
CA LEU A 92 -32.73 8.48 -22.40
C LEU A 92 -31.74 7.33 -22.65
N THR A 93 -31.23 6.71 -21.59
CA THR A 93 -30.34 5.55 -21.69
C THR A 93 -31.07 4.35 -22.28
N ARG A 94 -32.32 4.06 -21.87
CA ARG A 94 -33.14 2.99 -22.47
C ARG A 94 -33.42 3.24 -23.95
N GLN A 95 -33.75 4.47 -24.31
CA GLN A 95 -34.00 4.86 -25.70
C GLN A 95 -32.74 4.69 -26.56
N ALA A 96 -31.60 5.13 -26.03
CA ALA A 96 -30.30 4.91 -26.66
C ALA A 96 -29.99 3.42 -26.84
N MET A 97 -30.22 2.60 -25.81
CA MET A 97 -30.04 1.14 -25.88
C MET A 97 -30.95 0.44 -26.90
N ALA A 98 -32.16 0.96 -27.11
CA ALA A 98 -33.11 0.43 -28.10
C ALA A 98 -32.82 0.90 -29.54
N SER A 99 -31.92 1.87 -29.70
CA SER A 99 -31.47 2.37 -31.00
C SER A 99 -30.27 1.57 -31.54
N THR A 100 -29.79 1.95 -32.72
CA THR A 100 -28.54 1.43 -33.32
C THR A 100 -27.27 1.94 -32.63
N ALA A 101 -27.39 2.60 -31.48
CA ALA A 101 -26.23 3.09 -30.74
C ALA A 101 -25.29 1.94 -30.37
N ARG A 102 -24.00 2.18 -30.60
CA ARG A 102 -22.90 1.30 -30.23
C ARG A 102 -22.25 1.78 -28.93
N LEU A 103 -22.24 3.10 -28.69
CA LEU A 103 -21.64 3.71 -27.52
C LEU A 103 -22.59 4.72 -26.90
N ILE A 104 -22.76 4.67 -25.57
CA ILE A 104 -23.53 5.67 -24.82
C ILE A 104 -22.60 6.34 -23.81
N VAL A 105 -22.28 7.61 -24.01
CA VAL A 105 -21.42 8.40 -23.13
C VAL A 105 -22.31 9.13 -22.12
N GLY A 106 -22.06 8.92 -20.83
CA GLY A 106 -22.86 9.51 -19.74
C GLY A 106 -24.15 8.75 -19.41
N ALA A 107 -24.17 7.43 -19.61
CA ALA A 107 -25.35 6.60 -19.34
C ALA A 107 -25.77 6.60 -17.86
N HIS A 108 -27.09 6.61 -17.64
CA HIS A 108 -27.68 6.53 -16.32
C HIS A 108 -28.32 5.15 -16.13
N LEU A 109 -27.98 4.49 -15.02
CA LEU A 109 -28.51 3.17 -14.69
C LEU A 109 -29.68 3.33 -13.70
N PRO A 110 -30.67 2.41 -13.71
CA PRO A 110 -31.77 2.47 -12.77
C PRO A 110 -31.29 2.22 -11.34
N THR A 111 -32.05 2.71 -10.35
CA THR A 111 -31.90 2.30 -8.96
C THR A 111 -32.57 0.92 -8.77
N ASP A 112 -31.80 -0.06 -8.29
CA ASP A 112 -32.31 -1.35 -7.84
C ASP A 112 -32.71 -1.24 -6.36
N ALA A 113 -33.99 -0.96 -6.13
CA ALA A 113 -34.54 -0.81 -4.78
C ALA A 113 -34.62 -2.13 -4.01
N ALA A 114 -34.60 -3.29 -4.69
CA ALA A 114 -34.68 -4.59 -4.06
C ALA A 114 -33.34 -4.98 -3.44
N ALA A 115 -32.26 -4.84 -4.20
CA ALA A 115 -30.91 -5.10 -3.70
C ALA A 115 -30.18 -3.85 -3.17
N LYS A 116 -30.90 -2.72 -3.05
CA LYS A 116 -30.38 -1.44 -2.55
C LYS A 116 -29.16 -0.93 -3.31
N ARG A 117 -29.12 -1.08 -4.64
CA ARG A 117 -28.05 -0.54 -5.50
C ARG A 117 -28.49 0.74 -6.20
N SER A 118 -27.63 1.75 -6.21
CA SER A 118 -27.81 2.97 -6.97
C SER A 118 -26.52 3.35 -7.71
N GLY A 119 -26.62 4.18 -8.74
CA GLY A 119 -25.45 4.73 -9.41
C GLY A 119 -25.66 4.97 -10.90
N CYS A 120 -24.62 5.51 -11.53
CA CYS A 120 -24.51 5.65 -12.97
C CYS A 120 -23.20 5.02 -13.45
N THR A 121 -23.04 4.93 -14.77
CA THR A 121 -21.78 4.52 -15.39
C THR A 121 -21.28 5.64 -16.30
N THR A 122 -19.98 5.73 -16.51
CA THR A 122 -19.45 6.78 -17.39
C THR A 122 -19.73 6.51 -18.85
N VAL A 123 -19.66 5.25 -19.27
CA VAL A 123 -19.78 4.84 -20.68
C VAL A 123 -20.41 3.44 -20.73
N LEU A 124 -21.29 3.21 -21.70
CA LEU A 124 -21.75 1.87 -22.07
C LEU A 124 -21.30 1.54 -23.49
N ALA A 125 -20.62 0.41 -23.63
CA ALA A 125 -20.20 -0.12 -24.92
C ALA A 125 -21.04 -1.35 -25.27
N ARG A 126 -21.59 -1.39 -26.48
CA ARG A 126 -22.35 -2.54 -26.97
C ARG A 126 -21.40 -3.71 -27.25
N ALA A 127 -21.84 -4.93 -26.94
CA ALA A 127 -21.04 -6.14 -27.05
C ALA A 127 -20.67 -6.48 -28.50
N ASP A 128 -21.61 -6.29 -29.43
CA ASP A 128 -21.39 -6.49 -30.86
C ASP A 128 -21.34 -5.14 -31.59
N ARG A 129 -20.33 -5.00 -32.46
CA ARG A 129 -20.13 -3.84 -33.32
C ARG A 129 -21.19 -3.75 -34.42
N SER A 130 -21.94 -4.82 -34.70
CA SER A 130 -23.06 -4.79 -35.66
C SER A 130 -24.21 -3.88 -35.22
N GLY A 131 -24.33 -3.58 -33.92
CA GLY A 131 -25.46 -2.83 -33.35
C GLY A 131 -26.49 -3.72 -32.65
N GLU A 132 -26.30 -5.03 -32.64
CA GLU A 132 -27.05 -5.99 -31.83
C GLU A 132 -26.27 -6.37 -30.56
N GLY A 133 -26.83 -7.19 -29.67
CA GLY A 133 -26.11 -7.61 -28.46
C GLY A 133 -26.41 -6.78 -27.21
N GLY A 134 -25.96 -7.28 -26.05
CA GLY A 134 -26.08 -6.59 -24.77
C GLY A 134 -24.99 -5.56 -24.56
N TRP A 135 -24.89 -5.05 -23.33
CA TRP A 135 -24.04 -3.90 -22.99
C TRP A 135 -22.99 -4.24 -21.94
N TYR A 136 -21.83 -3.58 -22.04
CA TYR A 136 -20.75 -3.63 -21.07
C TYR A 136 -20.54 -2.26 -20.42
N PRO A 137 -20.37 -2.22 -19.08
CA PRO A 137 -19.98 -0.99 -18.39
C PRO A 137 -18.51 -0.66 -18.68
N VAL A 138 -18.24 0.62 -18.93
CA VAL A 138 -16.88 1.15 -19.11
C VAL A 138 -16.67 2.36 -18.22
N GLU A 139 -15.63 2.28 -17.37
CA GLU A 139 -15.33 3.26 -16.34
C GLU A 139 -14.07 4.07 -16.65
N ILE A 140 -14.16 5.39 -16.52
CA ILE A 140 -13.00 6.29 -16.67
C ILE A 140 -12.35 6.52 -15.30
N ARG A 141 -11.02 6.37 -15.22
CA ARG A 141 -10.22 6.45 -14.00
C ARG A 141 -8.96 7.26 -14.20
N ARG A 142 -8.62 8.10 -13.22
CA ARG A 142 -7.39 8.92 -13.23
C ARG A 142 -6.14 8.15 -12.78
N HIS A 143 -6.27 6.93 -12.25
CA HIS A 143 -5.12 6.10 -11.86
C HIS A 143 -4.71 5.14 -12.98
N LEU A 144 -3.44 4.72 -13.00
CA LEU A 144 -2.97 3.63 -13.87
C LEU A 144 -3.63 2.32 -13.45
N LEU A 145 -4.10 1.56 -14.44
CA LEU A 145 -4.64 0.24 -14.20
C LEU A 145 -3.56 -0.84 -14.27
N THR A 146 -2.64 -0.70 -15.21
CA THR A 146 -1.67 -1.74 -15.57
C THR A 146 -0.26 -1.45 -15.06
N ARG A 147 0.59 -2.46 -15.16
CA ARG A 147 2.04 -2.42 -14.95
C ARG A 147 2.71 -3.44 -15.87
N ASP A 148 4.00 -3.23 -16.10
CA ASP A 148 4.81 -4.20 -16.83
C ASP A 148 4.95 -5.50 -16.00
N ALA A 149 4.81 -6.63 -16.68
CA ALA A 149 4.83 -7.96 -16.09
C ALA A 149 5.10 -9.02 -17.17
N ASN A 150 6.34 -9.49 -17.26
CA ASN A 150 6.74 -10.51 -18.24
C ASN A 150 5.83 -11.75 -18.17
N GLY A 151 5.42 -12.26 -19.33
CA GLY A 151 4.56 -13.44 -19.46
C GLY A 151 3.09 -13.23 -19.07
N SER A 152 2.70 -12.03 -18.64
CA SER A 152 1.30 -11.68 -18.38
C SER A 152 0.65 -11.01 -19.59
N THR A 153 -0.66 -11.14 -19.71
CA THR A 153 -1.43 -10.52 -20.80
C THR A 153 -2.70 -9.86 -20.30
N VAL A 154 -3.10 -8.76 -20.94
CA VAL A 154 -4.39 -8.09 -20.70
C VAL A 154 -5.00 -7.70 -22.05
N ASP A 155 -6.29 -7.96 -22.22
CA ASP A 155 -7.02 -7.54 -23.42
C ASP A 155 -7.37 -6.06 -23.36
N ALA A 156 -7.11 -5.34 -24.45
CA ALA A 156 -7.38 -3.91 -24.55
C ALA A 156 -7.93 -3.53 -25.93
N SER A 157 -8.84 -2.57 -25.97
CA SER A 157 -9.30 -1.94 -27.22
C SER A 157 -8.81 -0.49 -27.29
N PRO A 158 -8.57 0.07 -28.48
CA PRO A 158 -8.27 1.50 -28.60
C PRO A 158 -9.49 2.34 -28.17
N ILE A 159 -9.26 3.49 -27.55
CA ILE A 159 -10.34 4.40 -27.14
C ILE A 159 -11.18 4.90 -28.32
N THR A 160 -10.62 4.87 -29.53
CA THR A 160 -11.29 5.20 -30.79
C THR A 160 -12.29 4.12 -31.25
N ASP A 161 -12.20 2.90 -30.72
CA ASP A 161 -13.14 1.80 -30.94
C ASP A 161 -13.34 1.03 -29.62
N PRO A 162 -14.03 1.63 -28.63
CA PRO A 162 -14.05 1.19 -27.23
C PRO A 162 -14.98 -0.02 -27.01
N HIS A 163 -14.79 -1.08 -27.79
CA HIS A 163 -15.62 -2.28 -27.83
C HIS A 163 -14.80 -3.54 -27.56
N LEU A 164 -15.37 -4.48 -26.78
CA LEU A 164 -14.70 -5.76 -26.48
C LEU A 164 -14.39 -6.56 -27.75
N ALA A 165 -15.27 -6.51 -28.76
CA ALA A 165 -15.03 -7.16 -30.05
C ALA A 165 -13.84 -6.58 -30.85
N ALA A 166 -13.32 -5.41 -30.45
CA ALA A 166 -12.12 -4.79 -31.01
C ALA A 166 -10.88 -5.01 -30.13
N ALA A 167 -10.99 -5.77 -29.04
CA ALA A 167 -9.87 -6.00 -28.15
C ALA A 167 -8.77 -6.83 -28.80
N THR A 168 -7.55 -6.44 -28.51
CA THR A 168 -6.32 -7.19 -28.80
C THR A 168 -5.59 -7.48 -27.51
N THR A 169 -4.92 -8.62 -27.46
CA THR A 169 -4.11 -9.01 -26.28
C THR A 169 -2.81 -8.21 -26.26
N VAL A 170 -2.59 -7.50 -25.15
CA VAL A 170 -1.34 -6.78 -24.87
C VAL A 170 -0.43 -7.68 -24.05
N GLU A 171 0.75 -8.00 -24.58
CA GLU A 171 1.75 -8.85 -23.92
C GLU A 171 2.55 -8.10 -22.84
N ASN A 172 3.20 -8.87 -21.97
CA ASN A 172 4.06 -8.41 -20.87
C ASN A 172 3.40 -7.35 -19.97
N THR A 173 2.08 -7.43 -19.82
CA THR A 173 1.27 -6.45 -19.10
C THR A 173 0.38 -7.17 -18.11
N ALA A 174 0.28 -6.65 -16.88
CA ALA A 174 -0.65 -7.14 -15.87
C ALA A 174 -1.46 -6.01 -15.25
N ILE A 175 -2.70 -6.29 -14.86
CA ILE A 175 -3.48 -5.36 -14.04
C ILE A 175 -2.91 -5.33 -12.62
N ARG A 176 -2.72 -4.12 -12.07
CA ARG A 176 -2.31 -3.92 -10.68
C ARG A 176 -3.36 -4.54 -9.73
N PRO A 177 -3.00 -5.46 -8.82
CA PRO A 177 -3.98 -6.23 -8.03
C PRO A 177 -4.99 -5.38 -7.24
N GLN A 178 -4.53 -4.31 -6.58
CA GLN A 178 -5.42 -3.39 -5.86
C GLN A 178 -6.42 -2.71 -6.80
N ARG A 179 -5.95 -2.20 -7.94
CA ARG A 179 -6.79 -1.54 -8.94
C ARG A 179 -7.73 -2.51 -9.63
N HIS A 180 -7.32 -3.77 -9.80
CA HIS A 180 -8.18 -4.85 -10.28
C HIS A 180 -9.36 -5.08 -9.32
N ASN A 181 -9.12 -5.04 -8.00
CA ASN A 181 -10.16 -5.22 -6.99
C ASN A 181 -11.12 -4.01 -6.94
N GLU A 182 -10.58 -2.80 -6.78
CA GLU A 182 -11.36 -1.55 -6.70
C GLU A 182 -12.23 -1.33 -7.95
N ASN A 183 -11.61 -1.39 -9.14
CA ASN A 183 -12.35 -1.17 -10.39
C ASN A 183 -13.27 -2.35 -10.72
N GLY A 184 -12.84 -3.59 -10.46
CA GLY A 184 -13.68 -4.76 -10.72
C GLY A 184 -14.95 -4.76 -9.87
N ARG A 185 -14.90 -4.33 -8.60
CA ARG A 185 -16.10 -4.19 -7.76
C ARG A 185 -17.04 -3.10 -8.27
N GLN A 186 -16.50 -1.98 -8.78
CA GLN A 186 -17.34 -0.97 -9.44
C GLN A 186 -18.03 -1.56 -10.68
N LEU A 187 -17.28 -2.24 -11.54
CA LEU A 187 -17.81 -2.82 -12.77
C LEU A 187 -18.85 -3.90 -12.47
N ALA A 188 -18.62 -4.72 -11.44
CA ALA A 188 -19.60 -5.69 -10.93
C ALA A 188 -20.90 -5.03 -10.45
N HIS A 189 -20.81 -3.92 -9.71
CA HIS A 189 -21.99 -3.13 -9.31
C HIS A 189 -22.81 -2.66 -10.51
N GLN A 190 -22.13 -2.13 -11.52
CA GLN A 190 -22.78 -1.63 -12.74
C GLN A 190 -23.34 -2.77 -13.59
N TRP A 191 -22.64 -3.90 -13.65
CA TRP A 191 -23.14 -5.13 -14.27
C TRP A 191 -24.47 -5.57 -13.65
N ARG A 192 -24.57 -5.63 -12.32
CA ARG A 192 -25.83 -5.95 -11.62
C ARG A 192 -26.96 -4.98 -11.95
N LEU A 193 -26.66 -3.68 -12.09
CA LEU A 193 -27.67 -2.70 -12.51
C LEU A 193 -28.09 -2.86 -13.97
N LEU A 194 -27.18 -3.29 -14.86
CA LEU A 194 -27.50 -3.61 -16.25
C LEU A 194 -28.39 -4.85 -16.37
N GLU A 195 -28.19 -5.86 -15.51
CA GLU A 195 -29.09 -7.02 -15.40
C GLU A 195 -30.52 -6.57 -15.06
N VAL A 196 -30.68 -5.71 -14.05
CA VAL A 196 -31.99 -5.15 -13.65
C VAL A 196 -32.62 -4.31 -14.77
N MET A 197 -31.79 -3.62 -15.56
CA MET A 197 -32.25 -2.83 -16.70
C MET A 197 -32.67 -3.69 -17.90
N GLY A 198 -32.34 -4.99 -17.92
CA GLY A 198 -32.52 -5.87 -19.07
C GLY A 198 -31.52 -5.62 -20.20
N ALA A 199 -30.37 -5.01 -19.89
CA ALA A 199 -29.34 -4.63 -20.86
C ALA A 199 -28.26 -5.72 -21.07
N VAL A 200 -28.31 -6.80 -20.28
CA VAL A 200 -27.44 -7.98 -20.40
C VAL A 200 -28.21 -9.12 -21.07
N LEU A 201 -27.61 -9.77 -22.06
CA LEU A 201 -28.24 -10.90 -22.75
C LEU A 201 -28.08 -12.22 -21.97
N PRO A 202 -29.03 -13.17 -22.12
CA PRO A 202 -28.86 -14.52 -21.60
C PRO A 202 -27.57 -15.18 -22.10
N GLY A 203 -26.72 -15.65 -21.17
CA GLY A 203 -25.44 -16.28 -21.50
C GLY A 203 -24.32 -15.30 -21.88
N GLN A 204 -24.55 -13.99 -21.82
CA GLN A 204 -23.50 -13.00 -21.97
C GLN A 204 -22.55 -13.06 -20.78
N ARG A 205 -21.27 -13.25 -21.07
CA ARG A 205 -20.20 -13.28 -20.07
C ARG A 205 -20.02 -11.90 -19.43
N ALA A 206 -19.91 -11.85 -18.10
CA ALA A 206 -19.73 -10.59 -17.40
C ALA A 206 -18.32 -10.01 -17.60
N MET A 207 -18.25 -8.90 -18.33
CA MET A 207 -17.03 -8.14 -18.60
C MET A 207 -17.27 -6.67 -18.26
N GLY A 208 -16.19 -5.93 -18.02
CA GLY A 208 -16.22 -4.48 -17.90
C GLY A 208 -14.94 -3.84 -18.41
N GLY A 209 -15.02 -2.61 -18.90
CA GLY A 209 -13.88 -1.85 -19.41
C GLY A 209 -13.40 -0.80 -18.43
N VAL A 210 -12.10 -0.50 -18.43
CA VAL A 210 -11.52 0.62 -17.70
C VAL A 210 -10.66 1.45 -18.64
N ILE A 211 -10.97 2.74 -18.74
CA ILE A 211 -10.10 3.73 -19.35
C ILE A 211 -9.28 4.34 -18.23
N ASP A 212 -7.98 4.06 -18.22
CA ASP A 212 -7.07 4.54 -17.18
C ASP A 212 -6.56 5.97 -17.47
N ARG A 213 -5.58 6.41 -16.67
CA ARG A 213 -5.07 7.79 -16.75
C ARG A 213 -4.48 8.18 -18.10
N HIS A 214 -3.98 7.24 -18.89
CA HIS A 214 -3.45 7.55 -20.22
C HIS A 214 -4.59 7.96 -21.14
N GLY A 215 -5.77 7.36 -20.95
CA GLY A 215 -6.95 7.69 -21.74
C GLY A 215 -6.80 7.32 -23.22
N GLU A 216 -6.03 6.28 -23.53
CA GLU A 216 -5.76 5.81 -24.90
C GLU A 216 -6.37 4.43 -25.18
N LEU A 217 -6.48 3.60 -24.15
CA LEU A 217 -7.00 2.24 -24.24
C LEU A 217 -8.18 2.03 -23.29
N VAL A 218 -9.04 1.09 -23.65
CA VAL A 218 -10.03 0.45 -22.78
C VAL A 218 -9.48 -0.91 -22.39
N TRP A 219 -9.08 -1.08 -21.13
CA TRP A 219 -8.63 -2.35 -20.58
C TRP A 219 -9.82 -3.20 -20.15
N TRP A 220 -9.92 -4.43 -20.64
CA TRP A 220 -11.04 -5.31 -20.35
C TRP A 220 -10.76 -6.21 -19.14
N VAL A 221 -11.74 -6.20 -18.23
CA VAL A 221 -11.73 -6.96 -16.98
C VAL A 221 -12.82 -8.01 -17.04
N ASP A 222 -12.41 -9.26 -16.85
CA ASP A 222 -13.28 -10.40 -16.72
C ASP A 222 -13.83 -10.49 -15.29
N LEU A 223 -15.15 -10.34 -15.15
CA LEU A 223 -15.81 -10.33 -13.85
C LEU A 223 -16.20 -11.73 -13.37
N GLU A 224 -16.13 -12.73 -14.26
CA GLU A 224 -16.44 -14.13 -13.97
C GLU A 224 -15.19 -14.98 -13.72
N ASP A 225 -13.99 -14.45 -13.91
CA ASP A 225 -12.75 -15.18 -13.63
C ASP A 225 -12.60 -15.49 -12.13
N PRO A 226 -12.58 -16.78 -11.72
CA PRO A 226 -12.40 -17.18 -10.32
C PRO A 226 -10.95 -16.96 -9.88
N ARG A 227 -10.63 -15.71 -9.51
CA ARG A 227 -9.28 -15.29 -9.15
C ARG A 227 -9.10 -14.93 -7.67
N TRP A 228 -10.18 -14.56 -6.99
CA TRP A 228 -10.10 -13.86 -5.71
C TRP A 228 -10.10 -14.81 -4.51
N PRO A 229 -9.04 -14.84 -3.69
CA PRO A 229 -9.10 -15.53 -2.41
C PRO A 229 -10.02 -14.77 -1.45
N THR A 230 -10.73 -15.51 -0.59
CA THR A 230 -11.68 -14.93 0.37
C THR A 230 -11.60 -15.64 1.71
N ARG A 231 -12.28 -15.08 2.72
CA ARG A 231 -12.31 -15.63 4.08
C ARG A 231 -13.53 -16.49 4.37
N TRP A 232 -14.52 -16.46 3.49
CA TRP A 232 -15.80 -17.14 3.68
C TRP A 232 -15.95 -18.39 2.80
N THR A 233 -14.97 -18.68 1.93
CA THR A 233 -14.91 -19.92 1.17
C THR A 233 -13.47 -20.26 0.78
N ASP A 234 -13.16 -21.55 0.68
CA ASP A 234 -11.82 -22.07 0.37
C ASP A 234 -11.49 -22.01 -1.13
N ARG A 235 -12.49 -21.83 -1.99
CA ARG A 235 -12.26 -21.65 -3.44
C ARG A 235 -12.00 -20.18 -3.76
N LYS A 236 -11.28 -19.95 -4.87
CA LYS A 236 -11.29 -18.63 -5.50
C LYS A 236 -12.70 -18.29 -5.99
N VAL A 237 -13.10 -17.05 -5.79
CA VAL A 237 -14.40 -16.53 -6.21
C VAL A 237 -14.25 -15.59 -7.39
N THR A 238 -15.34 -15.39 -8.11
CA THR A 238 -15.41 -14.40 -9.20
C THR A 238 -15.49 -12.98 -8.63
N MET A 239 -15.26 -11.96 -9.46
CA MET A 239 -15.42 -10.57 -9.02
C MET A 239 -16.88 -10.26 -8.65
N LEU A 240 -17.84 -10.84 -9.37
CA LEU A 240 -19.26 -10.71 -9.05
C LEU A 240 -19.58 -11.25 -7.64
N GLU A 241 -19.12 -12.46 -7.32
CA GLU A 241 -19.32 -13.08 -6.01
C GLU A 241 -18.64 -12.28 -4.89
N HIS A 242 -17.43 -11.78 -5.16
CA HIS A 242 -16.67 -10.94 -4.24
C HIS A 242 -17.42 -9.63 -3.95
N TYR A 243 -17.93 -8.97 -4.98
CA TYR A 243 -18.72 -7.76 -4.87
C TYR A 243 -20.03 -8.02 -4.10
N ASP A 244 -20.80 -9.04 -4.48
CA ASP A 244 -22.12 -9.30 -3.88
C ASP A 244 -22.01 -9.60 -2.39
N HIS A 245 -21.05 -10.44 -2.00
CA HIS A 245 -20.78 -10.74 -0.59
C HIS A 245 -20.38 -9.48 0.19
N GLY A 246 -19.45 -8.69 -0.35
CA GLY A 246 -18.93 -7.50 0.30
C GLY A 246 -19.97 -6.37 0.40
N PHE A 247 -20.82 -6.21 -0.61
CA PHE A 247 -21.89 -5.22 -0.64
C PHE A 247 -23.00 -5.58 0.35
N ASP A 248 -23.49 -6.83 0.30
CA ASP A 248 -24.50 -7.34 1.23
C ASP A 248 -24.06 -7.20 2.71
N PHE A 249 -22.83 -7.61 3.01
CA PHE A 249 -22.28 -7.49 4.37
C PHE A 249 -22.34 -6.05 4.89
N ARG A 250 -22.09 -5.06 4.03
CA ARG A 250 -22.13 -3.64 4.41
C ARG A 250 -23.53 -3.08 4.48
N LEU A 251 -24.47 -3.53 3.65
CA LEU A 251 -25.88 -3.22 3.84
C LEU A 251 -26.39 -3.72 5.19
N ARG A 252 -26.03 -4.95 5.58
CA ARG A 252 -26.37 -5.51 6.90
C ARG A 252 -25.68 -4.74 8.03
N THR A 253 -24.44 -4.27 7.82
CA THR A 253 -23.74 -3.41 8.79
C THR A 253 -24.44 -2.07 8.97
N ILE A 254 -24.84 -1.42 7.87
CA ILE A 254 -25.62 -0.17 7.90
C ILE A 254 -26.94 -0.39 8.64
N ALA A 255 -27.68 -1.44 8.29
CA ALA A 255 -28.95 -1.79 8.92
C ALA A 255 -28.79 -2.03 10.43
N HIS A 256 -27.81 -2.83 10.84
CA HIS A 256 -27.54 -3.11 12.25
C HIS A 256 -27.18 -1.84 13.04
N GLN A 257 -26.35 -0.97 12.46
CA GLN A 257 -25.94 0.27 13.12
C GLN A 257 -27.06 1.31 13.16
N SER A 258 -28.04 1.22 12.27
CA SER A 258 -29.22 2.09 12.22
C SER A 258 -30.12 1.84 13.44
N GLY A 259 -29.82 2.54 14.54
CA GLY A 259 -30.52 2.39 15.82
C GLY A 259 -29.62 1.96 16.98
N TYR A 260 -28.34 1.69 16.72
CA TYR A 260 -27.36 1.40 17.77
C TYR A 260 -26.75 2.69 18.35
N ASP A 261 -27.09 3.00 19.59
CA ASP A 261 -26.59 4.16 20.35
C ASP A 261 -25.44 3.82 21.31
N GLY A 262 -25.10 2.53 21.46
CA GLY A 262 -24.03 2.05 22.33
C GLY A 262 -22.60 2.40 21.87
N PRO A 263 -21.58 1.99 22.66
CA PRO A 263 -20.17 2.19 22.33
C PRO A 263 -19.75 1.47 21.05
N LEU A 264 -18.97 2.12 20.18
CA LEU A 264 -18.56 1.52 18.90
C LEU A 264 -17.84 0.17 19.04
N MET A 265 -17.06 -0.02 20.11
CA MET A 265 -16.36 -1.29 20.38
C MET A 265 -17.29 -2.44 20.78
N GLU A 266 -18.51 -2.15 21.20
CA GLU A 266 -19.52 -3.15 21.58
C GLU A 266 -20.51 -3.42 20.44
N SER A 267 -20.37 -2.75 19.30
CA SER A 267 -21.15 -3.05 18.09
C SER A 267 -20.80 -4.44 17.54
N ALA A 268 -21.76 -5.11 16.91
CA ALA A 268 -21.53 -6.39 16.21
C ALA A 268 -20.43 -6.28 15.14
N VAL A 269 -20.23 -5.07 14.59
CA VAL A 269 -19.09 -4.75 13.71
C VAL A 269 -18.26 -3.65 14.37
N PRO A 270 -17.34 -4.01 15.28
CA PRO A 270 -16.51 -3.02 15.95
C PRO A 270 -15.45 -2.44 14.99
N PRO A 271 -14.97 -1.22 15.25
CA PRO A 271 -13.90 -0.63 14.44
C PRO A 271 -12.62 -1.45 14.56
N VAL A 272 -11.96 -1.62 13.42
CA VAL A 272 -10.62 -2.19 13.30
C VAL A 272 -9.79 -1.22 12.47
N ARG A 273 -8.58 -0.90 12.93
CA ARG A 273 -7.67 -0.05 12.17
C ARG A 273 -7.21 -0.81 10.93
N ILE A 274 -7.46 -0.22 9.76
CA ILE A 274 -7.13 -0.75 8.43
C ILE A 274 -6.49 0.35 7.57
N GLY A 275 -6.02 0.01 6.37
CA GLY A 275 -5.35 0.96 5.48
C GLY A 275 -6.18 2.21 5.14
N GLU A 276 -7.50 2.07 4.98
CA GLU A 276 -8.41 3.19 4.66
C GLU A 276 -8.48 4.27 5.76
N CYS A 277 -8.07 3.94 7.00
CA CYS A 277 -8.22 4.86 8.13
C CYS A 277 -7.50 6.20 7.93
N SER A 278 -6.36 6.24 7.22
CA SER A 278 -5.57 7.47 7.03
C SER A 278 -6.29 8.58 6.26
N SER A 279 -7.25 8.22 5.40
CA SER A 279 -8.06 9.17 4.62
C SER A 279 -9.53 9.16 5.06
N CYS A 280 -9.85 8.47 6.15
CA CYS A 280 -11.21 8.33 6.64
C CYS A 280 -11.61 9.55 7.48
N PRO A 281 -12.71 10.26 7.16
CA PRO A 281 -13.17 11.40 7.96
C PRO A 281 -13.70 10.99 9.35
N TRP A 282 -13.81 9.70 9.62
CA TRP A 282 -14.24 9.13 10.90
C TRP A 282 -13.07 8.53 11.70
N GLU A 283 -11.82 8.68 11.25
CA GLU A 283 -10.65 8.06 11.88
C GLU A 283 -10.61 8.37 13.37
N GLN A 284 -10.73 9.64 13.76
CA GLN A 284 -10.60 10.08 15.16
C GLN A 284 -11.68 9.46 16.06
N VAL A 285 -12.91 9.30 15.56
CA VAL A 285 -14.00 8.68 16.31
C VAL A 285 -13.71 7.20 16.57
N CYS A 286 -13.26 6.48 15.55
CA CYS A 286 -12.93 5.06 15.68
C CYS A 286 -11.64 4.86 16.48
N LEU A 287 -10.65 5.73 16.30
CA LEU A 287 -9.36 5.69 16.98
C LEU A 287 -9.54 5.85 18.48
N ALA A 288 -10.29 6.87 18.92
CA ALA A 288 -10.58 7.08 20.33
C ALA A 288 -11.27 5.86 20.97
N ALA A 289 -12.21 5.23 20.26
CA ALA A 289 -12.88 4.01 20.73
C ALA A 289 -11.92 2.81 20.85
N MET A 290 -11.04 2.62 19.86
CA MET A 290 -10.03 1.56 19.87
C MET A 290 -8.95 1.78 20.94
N GLU A 291 -8.50 3.03 21.14
CA GLU A 291 -7.49 3.38 22.15
C GLU A 291 -8.00 3.15 23.57
N ALA A 292 -9.27 3.46 23.82
CA ALA A 292 -9.90 3.25 25.13
C ALA A 292 -9.88 1.78 25.60
N VAL A 293 -9.78 0.82 24.68
CA VAL A 293 -9.74 -0.62 24.98
C VAL A 293 -8.41 -1.27 24.61
N ASP A 294 -7.37 -0.47 24.34
CA ASP A 294 -6.05 -0.93 23.92
C ASP A 294 -6.08 -1.88 22.70
N HIS A 295 -6.96 -1.64 21.73
CA HIS A 295 -7.29 -2.61 20.68
C HIS A 295 -6.07 -3.07 19.87
N VAL A 296 -5.95 -4.38 19.64
CA VAL A 296 -4.78 -5.02 18.98
C VAL A 296 -4.51 -4.49 17.56
N SER A 297 -5.53 -4.03 16.84
CA SER A 297 -5.31 -3.47 15.49
C SER A 297 -4.53 -2.16 15.48
N LEU A 298 -4.32 -1.53 16.63
CA LEU A 298 -3.51 -0.31 16.75
C LEU A 298 -2.00 -0.57 16.64
N ILE A 299 -1.57 -1.84 16.56
CA ILE A 299 -0.18 -2.17 16.24
C ILE A 299 0.17 -1.60 14.86
N PRO A 300 1.33 -0.94 14.71
CA PRO A 300 1.75 -0.37 13.44
C PRO A 300 1.70 -1.39 12.30
N ARG A 301 1.16 -0.97 11.15
CA ARG A 301 1.02 -1.80 9.94
C ARG A 301 0.20 -3.09 10.16
N SER A 302 -0.64 -3.14 11.19
CA SER A 302 -1.62 -4.22 11.34
C SER A 302 -2.62 -4.19 10.19
N THR A 303 -2.80 -5.33 9.51
CA THR A 303 -3.88 -5.53 8.55
C THR A 303 -5.10 -6.16 9.24
N PHE A 304 -6.22 -6.26 8.53
CA PHE A 304 -7.38 -7.01 9.04
C PHE A 304 -7.09 -8.52 9.15
N ASP A 305 -6.16 -9.08 8.37
CA ASP A 305 -5.67 -10.46 8.55
C ASP A 305 -4.92 -10.63 9.86
N HIS A 306 -3.98 -9.72 10.17
CA HIS A 306 -3.25 -9.74 11.43
C HIS A 306 -4.22 -9.72 12.62
N TYR A 307 -5.19 -8.79 12.59
CA TYR A 307 -6.26 -8.72 13.59
C TYR A 307 -7.03 -10.04 13.72
N ALA A 308 -7.45 -10.64 12.61
CA ALA A 308 -8.22 -11.89 12.63
C ALA A 308 -7.42 -13.04 13.25
N VAL A 309 -6.12 -13.15 12.97
CA VAL A 309 -5.22 -14.16 13.56
C VAL A 309 -5.09 -13.98 15.07
N HIS A 310 -4.95 -12.74 15.56
CA HIS A 310 -4.94 -12.44 16.99
C HIS A 310 -6.30 -12.74 17.65
N LYS A 311 -7.40 -12.30 17.05
CA LYS A 311 -8.77 -12.54 17.55
C LYS A 311 -9.08 -14.02 17.68
N LYS A 312 -8.72 -14.85 16.70
CA LYS A 312 -8.88 -16.32 16.71
C LYS A 312 -8.21 -16.97 17.93
N ARG A 313 -7.20 -16.31 18.51
CA ARG A 313 -6.44 -16.75 19.70
C ARG A 313 -6.86 -16.01 20.98
N ASN A 314 -8.00 -15.30 20.96
CA ASN A 314 -8.49 -14.46 22.05
C ASN A 314 -7.50 -13.36 22.48
N ILE A 315 -6.65 -12.91 21.55
CA ILE A 315 -5.80 -11.73 21.72
C ILE A 315 -6.53 -10.54 21.10
N THR A 316 -6.96 -9.61 21.94
CA THR A 316 -7.73 -8.42 21.55
C THR A 316 -7.03 -7.12 21.87
N THR A 317 -5.95 -7.13 22.67
CA THR A 317 -5.22 -5.92 23.05
C THR A 317 -3.74 -5.93 22.66
N ARG A 318 -3.13 -4.75 22.53
CA ARG A 318 -1.67 -4.61 22.33
C ARG A 318 -0.90 -5.16 23.53
N ALA A 319 -1.39 -4.94 24.74
CA ALA A 319 -0.81 -5.50 25.97
C ALA A 319 -0.70 -7.02 25.91
N GLN A 320 -1.70 -7.74 25.40
CA GLN A 320 -1.63 -9.19 25.24
C GLN A 320 -0.60 -9.61 24.19
N VAL A 321 -0.45 -8.88 23.08
CA VAL A 321 0.60 -9.15 22.09
C VAL A 321 1.99 -8.92 22.69
N ALA A 322 2.17 -7.88 23.51
CA ALA A 322 3.44 -7.57 24.15
C ALA A 322 3.95 -8.70 25.06
N GLN A 323 3.04 -9.51 25.62
CA GLN A 323 3.32 -10.68 26.45
C GLN A 323 3.71 -11.95 25.67
N LEU A 324 3.54 -11.98 24.34
CA LEU A 324 3.94 -13.15 23.56
C LEU A 324 5.45 -13.43 23.72
N HIS A 325 5.80 -14.71 23.63
CA HIS A 325 7.15 -15.17 23.88
C HIS A 325 8.07 -14.84 22.69
N TRP A 326 8.75 -13.71 22.79
CA TRP A 326 9.64 -13.21 21.74
C TRP A 326 10.67 -14.25 21.25
N PRO A 327 11.36 -15.05 22.11
CA PRO A 327 12.27 -16.08 21.64
C PRO A 327 11.61 -17.12 20.73
N THR A 328 10.37 -17.53 21.01
CA THR A 328 9.61 -18.43 20.13
C THR A 328 9.29 -17.78 18.80
N ALA A 329 8.80 -16.53 18.82
CA ALA A 329 8.54 -15.78 17.59
C ALA A 329 9.82 -15.59 16.76
N PHE A 330 10.96 -15.36 17.41
CA PHE A 330 12.26 -15.24 16.76
C PHE A 330 12.70 -16.57 16.15
N ALA A 331 12.53 -17.70 16.83
CA ALA A 331 12.77 -19.03 16.25
C ALA A 331 11.99 -19.23 14.94
N MET A 332 10.71 -18.86 14.94
CA MET A 332 9.80 -19.00 13.79
C MET A 332 10.16 -18.08 12.62
N HIS A 333 10.54 -16.82 12.87
CA HIS A 333 10.58 -15.79 11.83
C HIS A 333 11.93 -15.12 11.63
N GLY A 334 12.88 -15.31 12.54
CA GLY A 334 14.21 -14.72 12.47
C GLY A 334 14.23 -13.24 12.84
N SER A 335 15.30 -12.56 12.42
CA SER A 335 15.57 -11.15 12.74
C SER A 335 14.82 -10.17 11.83
N GLU A 336 14.51 -10.61 10.61
CA GLU A 336 13.93 -9.77 9.57
C GLU A 336 12.79 -10.49 8.81
N PRO A 337 11.80 -9.75 8.27
CA PRO A 337 10.66 -10.32 7.55
C PRO A 337 11.00 -11.29 6.41
N ARG A 338 12.17 -11.14 5.77
CA ARG A 338 12.64 -12.01 4.66
C ARG A 338 13.38 -13.26 5.13
N SER A 339 13.66 -13.39 6.42
CA SER A 339 14.38 -14.55 6.94
C SER A 339 13.58 -15.83 6.69
N PRO A 340 14.24 -16.99 6.48
CA PRO A 340 13.55 -18.27 6.34
C PRO A 340 12.65 -18.52 7.56
N SER A 341 11.37 -18.81 7.30
CA SER A 341 10.42 -19.12 8.37
C SER A 341 10.50 -20.60 8.74
N VAL A 342 10.22 -20.93 10.00
CA VAL A 342 10.18 -22.31 10.52
C VAL A 342 8.78 -22.58 11.06
N ASP A 343 8.17 -23.67 10.61
CA ASP A 343 6.93 -24.16 11.18
C ASP A 343 7.24 -24.94 12.46
N LEU A 344 7.05 -24.30 13.61
CA LEU A 344 7.31 -24.94 14.89
C LEU A 344 6.27 -25.99 15.25
N VAL A 345 5.06 -25.92 14.71
CA VAL A 345 4.02 -26.94 14.97
C VAL A 345 4.45 -28.24 14.30
N ALA A 346 4.82 -28.18 13.01
CA ALA A 346 5.33 -29.32 12.28
C ALA A 346 6.63 -29.88 12.90
N LEU A 347 7.53 -29.01 13.36
CA LEU A 347 8.77 -29.42 14.02
C LEU A 347 8.50 -30.16 15.34
N LEU A 348 7.59 -29.65 16.17
CA LEU A 348 7.23 -30.30 17.44
C LEU A 348 6.54 -31.66 17.20
N ASP A 349 5.71 -31.77 16.16
CA ASP A 349 5.08 -33.04 15.78
C ASP A 349 6.12 -34.08 15.37
N VAL A 350 7.07 -33.73 14.49
CA VAL A 350 8.12 -34.65 14.02
C VAL A 350 9.07 -35.07 15.13
N THR A 351 9.35 -34.17 16.09
CA THR A 351 10.31 -34.43 17.16
C THR A 351 9.72 -35.18 18.35
N SER A 352 8.40 -35.36 18.40
CA SER A 352 7.69 -36.01 19.51
C SER A 352 8.17 -37.43 19.81
N ASP A 353 8.60 -38.18 18.78
CA ASP A 353 9.09 -39.56 18.89
C ASP A 353 10.62 -39.68 18.88
N LEU A 354 11.35 -38.56 18.80
CA LEU A 354 12.82 -38.57 18.71
C LEU A 354 13.49 -38.57 20.09
N PRO A 355 14.70 -39.16 20.22
CA PRO A 355 15.48 -39.08 21.44
C PRO A 355 15.75 -37.62 21.86
N ALA A 356 15.61 -37.32 23.15
CA ALA A 356 15.80 -35.97 23.69
C ALA A 356 17.17 -35.35 23.34
N ALA A 357 18.21 -36.17 23.22
CA ALA A 357 19.58 -35.76 22.88
C ALA A 357 19.81 -35.54 21.37
N THR A 358 18.81 -35.77 20.52
CA THR A 358 18.94 -35.61 19.07
C THR A 358 19.27 -34.16 18.73
N PRO A 359 20.38 -33.88 18.03
CA PRO A 359 20.73 -32.53 17.62
C PRO A 359 19.69 -31.93 16.67
N ILE A 360 19.29 -30.68 16.91
CA ILE A 360 18.35 -29.96 16.03
C ILE A 360 18.89 -29.82 14.62
N ALA A 361 20.21 -29.67 14.47
CA ALA A 361 20.85 -29.56 13.16
C ALA A 361 20.64 -30.80 12.27
N ASP A 362 20.45 -31.97 12.87
CA ASP A 362 20.25 -33.23 12.14
C ASP A 362 18.83 -33.33 11.57
N LEU A 363 17.88 -32.53 12.08
CA LEU A 363 16.49 -32.51 11.61
C LEU A 363 16.34 -31.73 10.29
N PHE A 364 17.17 -30.73 10.10
CA PHE A 364 17.08 -29.83 8.95
C PHE A 364 18.04 -30.21 7.82
N ARG A 365 19.05 -31.04 8.10
CA ARG A 365 19.98 -31.54 7.07
C ARG A 365 19.38 -32.78 6.39
N PRO A 366 19.50 -32.92 5.06
CA PRO A 366 19.13 -34.16 4.40
C PRO A 366 19.95 -35.30 5.00
N ALA A 367 19.31 -36.44 5.28
CA ALA A 367 20.01 -37.65 5.68
C ALA A 367 21.13 -37.90 4.67
N ALA A 368 22.38 -38.00 5.15
CA ALA A 368 23.50 -38.33 4.28
C ALA A 368 23.11 -39.57 3.49
N ALA A 369 23.06 -39.45 2.15
CA ALA A 369 22.89 -40.62 1.31
C ALA A 369 23.96 -41.63 1.75
N GLU A 370 23.54 -42.80 2.24
CA GLU A 370 24.49 -43.85 2.57
C GLU A 370 25.39 -44.05 1.35
N PRO A 371 26.72 -44.17 1.54
CA PRO A 371 27.62 -44.39 0.41
C PRO A 371 27.20 -45.71 -0.24
N HIS A 372 26.58 -45.62 -1.41
CA HIS A 372 26.32 -46.79 -2.24
C HIS A 372 27.66 -47.50 -2.47
N PRO A 373 27.76 -48.81 -2.17
CA PRO A 373 28.97 -49.54 -2.47
C PRO A 373 29.17 -49.52 -3.99
N GLU A 374 30.32 -49.01 -4.40
CA GLU A 374 30.73 -48.99 -5.81
C GLU A 374 30.64 -50.40 -6.40
N GLY A 375 29.86 -50.54 -7.47
CA GLY A 375 30.00 -51.64 -8.43
C GLY A 375 28.77 -52.54 -8.58
N ALA A 376 27.85 -52.14 -9.47
CA ALA A 376 27.16 -53.08 -10.34
C ALA A 376 26.56 -52.33 -11.55
N VAL A 377 27.22 -52.45 -12.69
CA VAL A 377 26.66 -52.14 -14.01
C VAL A 377 25.77 -53.31 -14.43
N ASN A 378 24.55 -53.01 -14.90
CA ASN A 378 23.70 -53.71 -15.91
C ASN A 378 22.27 -53.17 -15.69
N GLY A 379 21.54 -52.54 -16.62
CA GLY A 379 21.41 -52.79 -18.05
C GLY A 379 20.14 -53.61 -18.32
N ALA A 380 18.97 -52.97 -18.51
CA ALA A 380 17.83 -53.49 -19.31
C ALA A 380 16.63 -52.52 -19.34
N SER A 381 15.96 -52.55 -20.49
CA SER A 381 14.84 -51.76 -21.01
C SER A 381 13.52 -51.80 -20.22
N GLY A 382 12.66 -50.77 -20.43
CA GLY A 382 11.38 -50.51 -19.75
C GLY A 382 10.24 -51.55 -19.93
N PRO A 383 9.04 -51.32 -19.35
CA PRO A 383 8.07 -50.37 -19.92
C PRO A 383 7.22 -49.56 -18.90
N THR A 384 6.43 -48.65 -19.48
CA THR A 384 5.46 -47.66 -18.98
C THR A 384 4.32 -48.18 -18.08
N GLN A 385 3.73 -47.23 -17.30
CA GLN A 385 2.45 -47.21 -16.56
C GLN A 385 2.55 -47.66 -15.08
N LEU A 386 2.15 -46.88 -14.06
CA LEU A 386 0.86 -46.19 -13.89
C LEU A 386 0.90 -44.99 -12.87
N GLN A 387 0.30 -43.86 -13.26
CA GLN A 387 -0.53 -42.91 -12.47
C GLN A 387 -0.01 -42.23 -11.19
N PHE A 388 0.31 -40.93 -11.30
CA PHE A 388 -0.28 -39.88 -10.48
C PHE A 388 -0.58 -38.63 -11.34
N LEU A 389 -1.86 -38.36 -11.55
CA LEU A 389 -2.42 -37.02 -11.78
C LEU A 389 -2.20 -36.22 -10.48
N GLY A 390 -1.89 -34.94 -10.42
CA GLY A 390 -1.78 -33.86 -11.39
C GLY A 390 -1.42 -32.57 -10.60
N LEU A 391 -1.33 -31.45 -11.33
CA LEU A 391 -0.85 -30.10 -10.94
C LEU A 391 0.64 -29.90 -11.22
N GLY A 392 0.94 -29.71 -12.51
CA GLY A 392 2.24 -29.30 -12.99
C GLY A 392 2.59 -27.90 -12.47
N THR A 393 3.62 -27.88 -11.64
CA THR A 393 4.55 -26.78 -11.49
C THR A 393 5.48 -26.78 -12.71
N GLU A 394 5.31 -25.87 -13.65
CA GLU A 394 6.42 -25.43 -14.48
C GLU A 394 7.09 -24.28 -13.73
N ALA A 395 8.13 -24.65 -12.99
CA ALA A 395 9.16 -23.73 -12.55
C ALA A 395 10.06 -23.49 -13.76
N ASP A 396 9.80 -22.42 -14.50
CA ASP A 396 10.86 -21.83 -15.32
C ASP A 396 11.83 -21.15 -14.35
N GLU A 397 13.08 -21.62 -14.39
CA GLU A 397 14.25 -20.94 -13.85
C GLU A 397 14.36 -19.58 -14.55
N ILE A 398 13.68 -18.57 -13.98
CA ILE A 398 13.96 -17.16 -14.29
C ILE A 398 15.24 -16.83 -13.52
N GLU A 399 16.34 -16.66 -14.24
CA GLU A 399 17.49 -15.92 -13.75
C GLU A 399 16.97 -14.58 -13.21
N ALA A 400 17.10 -14.39 -11.90
CA ALA A 400 16.74 -13.15 -11.23
C ALA A 400 17.72 -12.06 -11.67
N GLU A 401 17.43 -11.40 -12.80
CA GLU A 401 17.93 -10.05 -13.02
C GLU A 401 17.29 -9.13 -11.97
N ASP A 402 18.14 -8.31 -11.35
CA ASP A 402 17.87 -7.35 -10.28
C ASP A 402 16.78 -6.32 -10.63
N ALA A 403 15.52 -6.76 -10.67
CA ALA A 403 14.38 -5.86 -10.66
C ALA A 403 14.19 -5.36 -9.23
N GLU A 404 14.72 -4.18 -8.94
CA GLU A 404 14.47 -3.48 -7.69
C GLU A 404 12.95 -3.44 -7.41
N PRO A 405 12.50 -3.80 -6.19
CA PRO A 405 11.10 -3.67 -5.83
C PRO A 405 10.71 -2.19 -5.91
N GLU A 406 9.75 -1.84 -6.78
CA GLU A 406 9.21 -0.49 -6.84
C GLU A 406 8.77 -0.01 -5.44
N PRO A 407 9.18 1.19 -5.00
CA PRO A 407 8.69 1.82 -3.79
C PRO A 407 7.16 1.92 -3.81
N ILE A 408 6.54 1.36 -2.78
CA ILE A 408 5.10 1.51 -2.51
C ILE A 408 4.88 2.97 -2.10
N ASP A 409 4.02 3.69 -2.82
CA ASP A 409 3.54 5.00 -2.43
C ASP A 409 2.93 4.92 -1.01
N PRO A 410 3.40 5.71 -0.03
CA PRO A 410 2.89 5.67 1.34
C PRO A 410 1.39 5.99 1.45
N ASP A 411 0.77 6.56 0.40
CA ASP A 411 -0.67 6.83 0.30
C ASP A 411 -1.45 5.73 -0.45
N GLU A 412 -0.80 4.68 -0.97
CA GLU A 412 -1.45 3.54 -1.66
C GLU A 412 -1.70 2.34 -0.71
N ALA A 413 -2.79 2.41 0.06
CA ALA A 413 -3.44 1.23 0.66
C ALA A 413 -4.97 1.47 0.76
N PRO A 414 -5.82 0.49 0.40
CA PRO A 414 -6.06 -0.60 1.35
C PRO A 414 -6.23 -2.01 0.74
N ASP A 415 -5.97 -3.01 1.59
CA ASP A 415 -6.51 -4.36 1.56
C ASP A 415 -5.95 -5.40 0.56
N LEU A 416 -4.82 -5.13 -0.09
CA LEU A 416 -4.03 -6.18 -0.79
C LEU A 416 -2.54 -6.15 -0.44
N HIS A 417 -2.21 -6.01 0.84
CA HIS A 417 -0.85 -6.31 1.34
C HIS A 417 -0.54 -7.83 1.38
N HIS A 418 -1.14 -8.63 0.49
CA HIS A 418 -0.70 -10.01 0.25
C HIS A 418 0.75 -10.06 -0.26
N HIS A 419 1.30 -8.92 -0.71
CA HIS A 419 2.68 -8.82 -1.20
C HIS A 419 3.74 -8.72 -0.08
N LEU A 420 3.38 -8.34 1.15
CA LEU A 420 4.31 -8.40 2.29
C LEU A 420 4.33 -9.78 2.97
N ASP A 421 3.31 -10.61 2.73
CA ASP A 421 3.24 -11.99 3.21
C ASP A 421 3.69 -13.03 2.17
N ARG A 422 4.34 -12.61 1.07
CA ARG A 422 5.18 -13.52 0.27
C ARG A 422 6.40 -13.91 1.10
N ARG A 423 6.18 -14.76 2.09
CA ARG A 423 7.26 -15.46 2.78
C ARG A 423 7.72 -16.59 1.87
N PRO A 424 9.03 -16.86 1.82
CA PRO A 424 9.46 -18.15 1.30
C PRO A 424 8.75 -19.26 2.08
N ASP A 425 8.40 -20.35 1.39
CA ASP A 425 7.79 -21.52 2.02
C ASP A 425 8.57 -21.88 3.30
N PRO A 426 7.87 -22.20 4.40
CA PRO A 426 8.52 -22.54 5.65
C PRO A 426 9.54 -23.67 5.41
N VAL A 427 10.69 -23.53 6.05
CA VAL A 427 11.75 -24.55 6.06
C VAL A 427 11.15 -25.80 6.71
N GLY A 428 10.78 -26.78 5.89
CA GLY A 428 10.28 -28.08 6.33
C GLY A 428 11.40 -28.99 6.83
N VAL A 429 11.01 -30.04 7.56
CA VAL A 429 11.92 -31.12 7.93
C VAL A 429 12.20 -31.96 6.69
N GLY A 430 13.47 -31.99 6.24
CA GLY A 430 13.92 -32.77 5.09
C GLY A 430 13.53 -32.17 3.72
N LEU A 431 14.57 -31.78 2.95
CA LEU A 431 14.53 -31.17 1.60
C LEU A 431 14.37 -29.63 1.57
N VAL A 432 15.28 -28.93 2.24
CA VAL A 432 15.47 -27.48 2.09
C VAL A 432 16.92 -27.21 1.65
N PRO A 433 17.20 -26.21 0.78
CA PRO A 433 18.56 -25.81 0.44
C PRO A 433 19.42 -25.61 1.71
N LEU A 434 20.62 -26.21 1.74
CA LEU A 434 21.49 -26.26 2.92
C LEU A 434 21.80 -24.86 3.50
N GLU A 435 21.91 -23.84 2.67
CA GLU A 435 22.15 -22.45 3.10
C GLU A 435 21.01 -21.89 3.98
N ARG A 436 19.75 -22.26 3.69
CA ARG A 436 18.60 -21.87 4.52
C ARG A 436 18.60 -22.61 5.87
N VAL A 437 19.15 -23.81 5.89
CA VAL A 437 19.24 -24.65 7.08
C VAL A 437 20.26 -24.10 8.06
N ASP A 438 21.44 -23.69 7.60
CA ASP A 438 22.49 -23.16 8.49
C ASP A 438 22.05 -21.87 9.20
N HIS A 439 21.32 -20.98 8.52
CA HIS A 439 20.72 -19.80 9.16
C HIS A 439 19.67 -20.15 10.23
N VAL A 440 18.92 -21.23 10.04
CA VAL A 440 17.95 -21.72 11.04
C VAL A 440 18.70 -22.36 12.22
N VAL A 441 19.72 -23.18 11.98
CA VAL A 441 20.51 -23.80 13.05
C VAL A 441 21.25 -22.74 13.88
N GLU A 442 21.85 -21.74 13.25
CA GLU A 442 22.51 -20.64 13.96
C GLU A 442 21.51 -19.86 14.82
N ARG A 443 20.31 -19.58 14.30
CA ARG A 443 19.23 -18.92 15.02
C ARG A 443 18.80 -19.70 16.26
N PHE A 444 18.61 -21.01 16.13
CA PHE A 444 18.27 -21.88 17.26
C PHE A 444 19.44 -21.94 18.27
N GLY A 445 20.68 -21.97 17.79
CA GLY A 445 21.89 -21.88 18.62
C GLY A 445 21.97 -20.58 19.44
N ARG A 446 21.59 -19.44 18.86
CA ARG A 446 21.50 -18.15 19.58
C ARG A 446 20.44 -18.15 20.69
N LEU A 447 19.43 -19.02 20.59
CA LEU A 447 18.44 -19.25 21.63
C LEU A 447 18.86 -20.33 22.64
N GLY A 448 20.03 -20.94 22.46
CA GLY A 448 20.49 -22.07 23.28
C GLY A 448 19.77 -23.39 22.96
N ILE A 449 19.10 -23.50 21.82
CA ILE A 449 18.35 -24.69 21.41
C ILE A 449 19.24 -25.55 20.51
N GLY A 450 19.91 -26.54 21.12
CA GLY A 450 20.83 -27.45 20.42
C GLY A 450 20.25 -28.83 20.16
N THR A 451 19.30 -29.26 20.99
CA THR A 451 18.73 -30.61 21.01
C THR A 451 17.20 -30.59 21.01
N VAL A 452 16.57 -31.74 20.71
CA VAL A 452 15.12 -31.91 20.80
C VAL A 452 14.59 -31.59 22.20
N ALA A 453 15.35 -31.90 23.27
CA ALA A 453 14.97 -31.55 24.64
C ALA A 453 14.81 -30.03 24.83
N ASP A 454 15.65 -29.24 24.17
CA ASP A 454 15.69 -27.78 24.33
C ASP A 454 14.47 -27.10 23.68
N LEU A 455 13.74 -27.79 22.78
CA LEU A 455 12.48 -27.28 22.21
C LEU A 455 11.41 -27.04 23.28
N SER A 456 11.52 -27.68 24.44
CA SER A 456 10.63 -27.44 25.59
C SER A 456 10.72 -26.02 26.16
N THR A 457 11.76 -25.26 25.81
CA THR A 457 11.89 -23.83 26.17
C THR A 457 11.00 -22.92 25.34
N LEU A 458 10.44 -23.41 24.22
CA LEU A 458 9.55 -22.66 23.36
C LEU A 458 8.13 -22.63 23.93
N ASP A 459 7.51 -21.46 23.93
CA ASP A 459 6.11 -21.29 24.32
C ASP A 459 5.15 -21.86 23.25
N PRO A 460 4.32 -22.88 23.58
CA PRO A 460 3.40 -23.49 22.62
C PRO A 460 2.33 -22.52 22.09
N PHE A 461 1.91 -21.55 22.90
CA PHE A 461 0.88 -20.59 22.50
C PHE A 461 1.40 -19.66 21.40
N THR A 462 2.62 -19.13 21.55
CA THR A 462 3.28 -18.34 20.52
C THR A 462 3.62 -19.19 19.29
N ALA A 463 4.06 -20.45 19.48
CA ALA A 463 4.36 -21.37 18.38
C ALA A 463 3.13 -21.64 17.49
N SER A 464 1.91 -21.55 18.05
CA SER A 464 0.66 -21.69 17.31
C SER A 464 0.47 -20.67 16.18
N TYR A 465 1.25 -19.59 16.13
CA TYR A 465 1.26 -18.63 15.02
C TYR A 465 1.94 -19.15 13.74
N SER A 466 2.52 -20.36 13.77
CA SER A 466 3.21 -20.94 12.61
C SER A 466 2.29 -20.99 11.38
N GLY A 467 2.79 -20.49 10.24
CA GLY A 467 2.05 -20.44 8.99
C GLY A 467 0.89 -19.44 8.91
N GLU A 468 0.64 -18.64 9.96
CA GLU A 468 -0.50 -17.72 9.99
C GLU A 468 -0.11 -16.30 9.51
N PRO A 469 -1.03 -15.58 8.83
CA PRO A 469 -0.77 -14.25 8.29
C PRO A 469 -0.86 -13.18 9.39
N CYS A 470 0.14 -13.14 10.28
CA CYS A 470 0.26 -12.16 11.38
C CYS A 470 1.38 -11.13 11.19
N GLY A 471 1.96 -11.05 9.99
CA GLY A 471 3.18 -10.28 9.77
C GLY A 471 4.39 -10.83 10.54
N HIS A 472 5.50 -10.09 10.57
CA HIS A 472 6.72 -10.50 11.25
C HIS A 472 6.56 -10.42 12.78
N LEU A 473 6.12 -11.53 13.40
CA LEU A 473 5.73 -11.61 14.81
C LEU A 473 6.76 -11.02 15.80
N PRO A 474 8.09 -11.21 15.66
CA PRO A 474 9.07 -10.53 16.53
C PRO A 474 8.94 -9.01 16.52
N THR A 475 8.75 -8.41 15.34
CA THR A 475 8.55 -6.96 15.20
C THR A 475 7.20 -6.53 15.77
N VAL A 476 6.15 -7.31 15.55
CA VAL A 476 4.81 -7.06 16.08
C VAL A 476 4.82 -7.04 17.62
N ILE A 477 5.53 -8.00 18.25
CA ILE A 477 5.72 -8.06 19.70
C ILE A 477 6.48 -6.83 20.19
N ASP A 478 7.62 -6.51 19.59
CA ASP A 478 8.44 -5.38 20.01
C ASP A 478 7.71 -4.03 19.84
N GLN A 479 6.93 -3.85 18.76
CA GLN A 479 6.08 -2.68 18.57
C GLN A 479 4.94 -2.61 19.60
N ALA A 480 4.32 -3.74 19.93
CA ALA A 480 3.31 -3.79 20.98
C ALA A 480 3.90 -3.38 22.35
N ARG A 481 5.11 -3.87 22.68
CA ARG A 481 5.85 -3.49 23.90
C ARG A 481 6.15 -2.00 23.95
N ALA A 482 6.62 -1.41 22.85
CA ALA A 482 6.86 0.02 22.75
C ALA A 482 5.56 0.83 22.87
N ALA A 483 4.47 0.35 22.27
CA ALA A 483 3.15 0.99 22.37
C ALA A 483 2.62 1.01 23.80
N THR A 484 2.70 -0.10 24.52
CA THR A 484 2.21 -0.21 25.90
C THR A 484 3.05 0.62 26.87
N ALA A 485 4.36 0.70 26.63
CA ALA A 485 5.27 1.50 27.46
C ALA A 485 5.19 3.02 27.17
N GLY A 486 4.56 3.44 26.07
CA GLY A 486 4.40 4.85 25.70
C GLY A 486 5.71 5.60 25.41
N GLN A 487 6.79 4.88 25.07
CA GLN A 487 8.11 5.47 24.81
C GLN A 487 8.87 4.72 23.69
N PRO A 488 9.80 5.39 22.98
CA PRO A 488 10.68 4.72 22.01
C PRO A 488 11.77 3.89 22.71
N PHE A 489 12.16 2.79 22.08
CA PHE A 489 13.28 1.94 22.49
C PHE A 489 14.31 1.82 21.36
N LEU A 490 15.55 1.46 21.70
CA LEU A 490 16.50 0.96 20.70
C LEU A 490 16.12 -0.46 20.29
N ARG A 491 16.42 -0.82 19.03
CA ARG A 491 16.34 -2.21 18.59
C ARG A 491 17.32 -3.08 19.37
N ARG A 492 16.97 -4.37 19.45
CA ARG A 492 17.75 -5.40 20.14
C ARG A 492 19.20 -5.40 19.68
N GLY A 493 20.13 -5.52 20.62
CA GLY A 493 21.57 -5.50 20.34
C GLY A 493 22.19 -4.13 20.08
N LEU A 494 21.41 -3.05 20.02
CA LEU A 494 21.94 -1.69 19.90
C LEU A 494 22.14 -1.04 21.27
N VAL A 495 23.32 -0.45 21.46
CA VAL A 495 23.65 0.38 22.62
C VAL A 495 23.32 1.86 22.35
N ARG A 496 23.37 2.27 21.09
CA ARG A 496 23.01 3.61 20.61
C ARG A 496 22.60 3.54 19.14
N ALA A 497 21.90 4.56 18.66
CA ALA A 497 21.66 4.73 17.23
C ALA A 497 22.95 5.18 16.53
N GLU A 498 23.20 4.68 15.31
CA GLU A 498 24.32 5.09 14.48
C GLU A 498 23.83 5.95 13.33
N VAL A 499 24.09 7.25 13.44
CA VAL A 499 23.77 8.22 12.39
C VAL A 499 25.06 8.59 11.68
N PRO A 500 25.21 8.34 10.37
CA PRO A 500 26.36 8.81 9.61
C PRO A 500 26.45 10.35 9.66
N ARG A 501 27.62 10.91 10.01
CA ARG A 501 27.84 12.37 10.17
C ARG A 501 29.00 12.87 9.31
N ALA A 502 28.89 14.08 8.77
CA ALA A 502 29.89 14.67 7.89
C ALA A 502 30.29 16.09 8.33
N ASP A 503 31.38 16.61 7.77
CA ASP A 503 31.85 17.98 8.01
C ASP A 503 30.87 19.02 7.47
N VAL A 504 30.26 18.71 6.32
CA VAL A 504 29.21 19.47 5.64
C VAL A 504 27.99 18.58 5.43
N GLU A 505 26.84 19.05 5.91
CA GLU A 505 25.61 18.28 6.01
C GLU A 505 24.44 19.07 5.42
N ILE A 506 23.70 18.45 4.49
CA ILE A 506 22.56 19.07 3.81
C ILE A 506 21.32 18.19 3.99
N ASP A 507 20.34 18.63 4.74
CA ASP A 507 19.01 18.00 4.74
C ASP A 507 18.25 18.49 3.49
N VAL A 508 17.60 17.58 2.76
CA VAL A 508 16.92 17.82 1.49
C VAL A 508 15.48 17.32 1.61
N ASP A 509 14.54 18.14 1.13
CA ASP A 509 13.13 17.80 1.00
C ASP A 509 12.58 18.45 -0.27
N MET A 510 11.45 17.98 -0.77
CA MET A 510 10.83 18.48 -2.00
C MET A 510 9.32 18.58 -1.88
N GLU A 511 8.75 19.54 -2.60
CA GLU A 511 7.31 19.65 -2.77
C GLU A 511 6.92 19.47 -4.23
N ASN A 512 5.89 18.66 -4.46
CA ASN A 512 5.41 18.36 -5.79
C ASN A 512 3.89 18.43 -5.89
N VAL A 513 3.44 18.71 -7.11
CA VAL A 513 2.06 18.47 -7.56
C VAL A 513 2.07 17.33 -8.59
N GLU A 514 0.90 17.00 -9.13
CA GLU A 514 0.78 16.03 -10.23
C GLU A 514 1.66 16.42 -11.43
N ASP A 515 1.72 17.73 -11.74
CA ASP A 515 2.39 18.27 -12.93
C ASP A 515 3.92 18.40 -12.78
N GLY A 516 4.47 18.14 -11.59
CA GLY A 516 5.92 18.18 -11.36
C GLY A 516 6.33 18.74 -10.00
N VAL A 517 7.64 18.86 -9.81
CA VAL A 517 8.27 19.39 -8.61
C VAL A 517 8.41 20.90 -8.71
N TYR A 518 7.85 21.64 -7.75
CA TYR A 518 7.90 23.11 -7.75
C TYR A 518 8.88 23.70 -6.74
N LEU A 519 9.33 22.91 -5.77
CA LEU A 519 10.25 23.36 -4.74
C LEU A 519 11.19 22.22 -4.32
N TRP A 520 12.48 22.51 -4.31
CA TRP A 520 13.51 21.74 -3.61
C TRP A 520 14.00 22.59 -2.42
N GLY A 521 13.80 22.08 -1.21
CA GLY A 521 14.27 22.68 0.02
C GLY A 521 15.55 22.05 0.50
N THR A 522 16.44 22.86 1.06
CA THR A 522 17.65 22.34 1.69
C THR A 522 17.95 23.06 3.00
N PHE A 523 18.54 22.35 3.96
CA PHE A 523 19.07 22.95 5.18
C PHE A 523 20.55 22.65 5.33
N VAL A 524 21.38 23.69 5.22
CA VAL A 524 22.84 23.58 5.36
C VAL A 524 23.22 23.63 6.83
N SER A 525 24.01 22.65 7.25
CA SER A 525 24.56 22.51 8.59
C SER A 525 25.93 21.84 8.55
N GLY A 526 26.62 21.78 9.68
CA GLY A 526 27.97 21.23 9.78
C GLY A 526 28.84 22.04 10.74
N HIS A 527 30.14 21.78 10.74
CA HIS A 527 31.05 22.51 11.61
C HIS A 527 31.21 23.97 11.13
N PRO A 528 31.04 25.00 12.00
CA PRO A 528 31.08 26.41 11.58
C PRO A 528 32.35 26.81 10.81
N ASP A 529 33.50 26.29 11.20
CA ASP A 529 34.77 26.57 10.52
C ASP A 529 34.84 25.95 9.11
N HIS A 530 34.25 24.77 8.92
CA HIS A 530 34.20 24.11 7.61
C HIS A 530 33.24 24.84 6.67
N LEU A 531 32.07 25.23 7.17
CA LEU A 531 31.11 26.02 6.40
C LEU A 531 31.70 27.39 5.99
N THR A 532 32.38 28.07 6.92
CA THR A 532 33.05 29.34 6.64
C THR A 532 34.15 29.18 5.59
N ARG A 533 34.92 28.08 5.65
CA ARG A 533 35.97 27.77 4.68
C ARG A 533 35.43 27.58 3.26
N LEU A 534 34.21 27.08 3.12
CA LEU A 534 33.53 26.86 1.84
C LEU A 534 32.60 28.02 1.42
N ASP A 535 32.59 29.14 2.16
CA ASP A 535 31.64 30.25 1.99
C ASP A 535 30.16 29.79 2.00
N LEU A 536 29.86 28.74 2.77
CA LEU A 536 28.50 28.22 2.92
C LEU A 536 27.80 28.87 4.10
N ARG A 537 26.63 29.45 3.84
CA ARG A 537 25.77 29.99 4.91
C ARG A 537 24.93 28.87 5.51
N PRO A 538 25.01 28.62 6.83
CA PRO A 538 24.11 27.69 7.48
C PRO A 538 22.66 28.20 7.42
N GLY A 539 21.71 27.28 7.35
CA GLY A 539 20.29 27.59 7.29
C GLY A 539 19.61 27.07 6.02
N TYR A 540 18.37 27.53 5.83
CA TYR A 540 17.50 27.08 4.74
C TYR A 540 17.85 27.75 3.41
N HIS A 541 17.94 26.95 2.34
CA HIS A 541 18.08 27.41 0.96
C HIS A 541 17.06 26.65 0.09
N GLY A 542 16.14 27.39 -0.52
CA GLY A 542 15.09 26.82 -1.36
C GLY A 542 15.25 27.19 -2.85
N PHE A 543 15.00 26.23 -3.72
CA PHE A 543 14.97 26.38 -5.17
C PHE A 543 13.53 26.16 -5.64
N TRP A 544 12.87 27.18 -6.18
CA TRP A 544 11.45 27.06 -6.50
C TRP A 544 11.00 27.90 -7.69
N ASP A 545 9.81 27.59 -8.20
CA ASP A 545 9.00 28.41 -9.11
C ASP A 545 7.55 28.43 -8.58
N MET A 546 6.92 29.61 -8.52
CA MET A 546 5.56 29.80 -7.95
C MET A 546 4.53 30.19 -9.01
N ASP A 547 4.85 29.97 -10.27
CA ASP A 547 3.89 30.01 -11.36
C ASP A 547 3.37 28.60 -11.69
N ALA A 548 2.37 28.51 -12.58
CA ALA A 548 1.80 27.23 -13.02
C ALA A 548 2.91 26.26 -13.49
N MET A 549 2.89 25.05 -12.93
CA MET A 549 3.92 24.05 -13.18
C MET A 549 3.85 23.51 -14.61
N SER A 550 5.01 23.25 -15.20
CA SER A 550 5.16 22.63 -16.52
C SER A 550 6.38 21.70 -16.54
N ALA A 551 6.45 20.83 -17.55
CA ALA A 551 7.61 19.97 -17.78
C ALA A 551 8.94 20.76 -17.88
N VAL A 552 8.92 21.94 -18.50
CA VAL A 552 10.11 22.80 -18.61
C VAL A 552 10.51 23.38 -17.25
N ARG A 553 9.53 23.87 -16.48
CA ARG A 553 9.78 24.54 -15.20
C ARG A 553 10.34 23.60 -14.14
N GLN A 554 9.80 22.39 -14.00
CA GLN A 554 10.35 21.43 -13.04
C GLN A 554 11.83 21.12 -13.33
N VAL A 555 12.21 21.06 -14.61
CA VAL A 555 13.60 20.83 -15.04
C VAL A 555 14.48 22.03 -14.69
N GLU A 556 14.01 23.27 -14.87
CA GLU A 556 14.73 24.47 -14.46
C GLU A 556 14.97 24.52 -12.95
N VAL A 557 13.93 24.24 -12.15
CA VAL A 557 14.05 24.20 -10.68
C VAL A 557 15.05 23.12 -10.25
N PHE A 558 14.95 21.92 -10.82
CA PHE A 558 15.86 20.81 -10.54
C PHE A 558 17.31 21.12 -10.95
N SER A 559 17.52 21.71 -12.13
CA SER A 559 18.85 22.09 -12.61
C SER A 559 19.56 23.05 -11.65
N ARG A 560 18.84 24.06 -11.12
CA ARG A 560 19.40 24.99 -10.12
C ARG A 560 19.80 24.28 -8.83
N PHE A 561 18.91 23.44 -8.30
CA PHE A 561 19.18 22.65 -7.09
C PHE A 561 20.39 21.72 -7.28
N TRP A 562 20.42 20.97 -8.38
CA TRP A 562 21.47 19.99 -8.64
C TRP A 562 22.82 20.66 -8.87
N THR A 563 22.86 21.74 -9.65
CA THR A 563 24.10 22.49 -9.90
C THR A 563 24.71 22.97 -8.59
N TRP A 564 23.90 23.57 -7.73
CA TRP A 564 24.33 24.02 -6.41
C TRP A 564 24.85 22.86 -5.54
N LEU A 565 24.14 21.74 -5.51
CA LEU A 565 24.56 20.56 -4.74
C LEU A 565 25.89 19.99 -5.26
N ALA A 566 26.08 19.95 -6.58
CA ALA A 566 27.29 19.48 -7.23
C ALA A 566 28.50 20.39 -6.94
N GLU A 567 28.30 21.71 -6.92
CA GLU A 567 29.31 22.69 -6.54
C GLU A 567 29.79 22.48 -5.10
N ILE A 568 28.87 22.26 -4.15
CA ILE A 568 29.22 21.97 -2.76
C ILE A 568 30.03 20.67 -2.65
N GLN A 569 29.60 19.63 -3.35
CA GLN A 569 30.33 18.36 -3.36
C GLN A 569 31.75 18.52 -3.92
N ALA A 570 31.91 19.31 -4.99
CA ALA A 570 33.22 19.61 -5.56
C ALA A 570 34.11 20.38 -4.58
N ALA A 571 33.56 21.42 -3.93
CA ALA A 571 34.28 22.21 -2.94
C ALA A 571 34.70 21.36 -1.73
N CYS A 572 33.84 20.47 -1.24
CA CYS A 572 34.19 19.53 -0.17
C CYS A 572 35.36 18.63 -0.57
N ARG A 573 35.34 18.07 -1.79
CA ARG A 573 36.44 17.25 -2.32
C ARG A 573 37.75 18.03 -2.43
N GLU A 574 37.71 19.26 -2.95
CA GLU A 574 38.89 20.11 -3.08
C GLU A 574 39.53 20.44 -1.73
N HIS A 575 38.70 20.62 -0.69
CA HIS A 575 39.15 20.94 0.66
C HIS A 575 39.38 19.72 1.56
N GLY A 576 39.18 18.50 1.06
CA GLY A 576 39.34 17.26 1.82
C GLY A 576 38.32 17.08 2.94
N LEU A 577 37.13 17.69 2.80
CA LEU A 577 36.03 17.61 3.75
C LEU A 577 35.06 16.51 3.35
N THR A 578 34.46 15.86 4.35
CA THR A 578 33.39 14.90 4.14
C THR A 578 32.06 15.62 3.91
N PHE A 579 31.23 15.04 3.03
CA PHE A 579 29.94 15.60 2.64
C PHE A 579 28.86 14.54 2.77
N ARG A 580 27.70 14.92 3.32
CA ARG A 580 26.47 14.11 3.29
C ARG A 580 25.23 14.95 3.01
N ALA A 581 24.35 14.42 2.18
CA ALA A 581 22.98 14.86 2.01
C ALA A 581 22.04 13.85 2.69
N TYR A 582 20.96 14.36 3.28
CA TYR A 582 19.98 13.58 4.03
C TYR A 582 18.60 13.83 3.44
N CYS A 583 17.83 12.79 3.18
CA CYS A 583 16.39 12.89 2.96
C CYS A 583 15.68 12.06 4.03
N TYR A 584 14.41 12.36 4.30
CA TYR A 584 13.67 11.52 5.23
C TYR A 584 13.26 10.19 4.59
N THR A 585 12.86 10.18 3.32
CA THR A 585 12.49 8.94 2.59
C THR A 585 13.12 8.94 1.20
N SER A 586 13.06 7.84 0.45
CA SER A 586 13.67 7.76 -0.90
C SER A 586 12.86 8.41 -2.04
N ALA A 587 11.81 9.20 -1.75
CA ALA A 587 10.91 9.76 -2.76
C ALA A 587 11.62 10.71 -3.75
N GLU A 588 12.62 11.45 -3.27
CA GLU A 588 13.42 12.40 -4.03
C GLU A 588 14.13 11.71 -5.19
N HIS A 589 14.68 10.51 -4.98
CA HIS A 589 15.39 9.76 -6.03
C HIS A 589 14.49 9.48 -7.23
N GLN A 590 13.30 8.93 -6.98
CA GLN A 590 12.34 8.65 -8.04
C GLN A 590 11.93 9.92 -8.79
N LYS A 591 11.74 11.03 -8.06
CA LYS A 591 11.35 12.31 -8.65
C LYS A 591 12.46 12.91 -9.50
N MET A 592 13.72 12.81 -9.07
CA MET A 592 14.87 13.22 -9.89
C MET A 592 14.91 12.43 -11.21
N LEU A 593 14.71 11.11 -11.16
CA LEU A 593 14.68 10.28 -12.38
C LEU A 593 13.50 10.60 -13.29
N GLN A 594 12.31 10.88 -12.73
CA GLN A 594 11.14 11.31 -13.50
C GLN A 594 11.38 12.64 -14.22
N ILE A 595 12.00 13.60 -13.54
CA ILE A 595 12.35 14.91 -14.14
C ILE A 595 13.33 14.73 -15.30
N LEU A 596 14.37 13.89 -15.11
CA LEU A 596 15.34 13.59 -16.17
C LEU A 596 14.72 12.89 -17.38
N ALA A 597 13.79 11.96 -17.15
CA ALA A 597 13.08 11.27 -18.23
C ALA A 597 12.14 12.21 -19.01
N ALA A 598 11.60 13.24 -18.35
CA ALA A 598 10.73 14.24 -18.96
C ALA A 598 11.50 15.42 -19.61
N ALA A 599 12.80 15.53 -19.36
CA ALA A 599 13.62 16.62 -19.88
C ALA A 599 13.79 16.50 -21.40
N ASP A 600 13.70 17.64 -22.11
CA ASP A 600 14.02 17.71 -23.53
C ASP A 600 15.51 17.34 -23.74
N PRO A 601 15.84 16.34 -24.58
CA PRO A 601 17.22 16.02 -24.92
C PRO A 601 18.01 17.18 -25.53
N ALA A 602 17.32 18.19 -26.08
CA ALA A 602 17.92 19.43 -26.60
C ALA A 602 18.11 20.53 -25.54
N SER A 603 17.74 20.28 -24.28
CA SER A 603 17.90 21.23 -23.18
C SER A 603 19.37 21.63 -23.00
N LEU A 604 19.63 22.94 -22.88
CA LEU A 604 20.95 23.50 -22.59
C LEU A 604 21.21 23.71 -21.10
N LEU A 605 20.25 23.33 -20.24
CA LEU A 605 20.40 23.45 -18.79
C LEU A 605 21.43 22.42 -18.28
N PRO A 606 22.28 22.78 -17.29
CA PRO A 606 23.15 21.82 -16.65
C PRO A 606 22.30 20.81 -15.87
N LEU A 607 22.22 19.59 -16.37
CA LEU A 607 21.50 18.47 -15.78
C LEU A 607 22.45 17.30 -15.57
N PRO A 608 22.27 16.51 -14.48
CA PRO A 608 22.97 15.25 -14.35
C PRO A 608 22.45 14.23 -15.36
N THR A 609 23.29 13.25 -15.65
CA THR A 609 22.85 11.99 -16.23
C THR A 609 22.12 11.14 -15.18
N ARG A 610 21.27 10.22 -15.64
CA ARG A 610 20.63 9.22 -14.76
C ARG A 610 21.65 8.46 -13.92
N GLN A 611 22.76 8.05 -14.55
CA GLN A 611 23.84 7.32 -13.87
C GLN A 611 24.46 8.15 -12.73
N GLU A 612 24.71 9.45 -12.93
CA GLU A 612 25.26 10.30 -11.86
C GLU A 612 24.31 10.44 -10.67
N VAL A 613 22.99 10.49 -10.90
CA VAL A 613 21.99 10.48 -9.82
C VAL A 613 22.00 9.16 -9.08
N ASP A 614 21.94 8.03 -9.81
CA ASP A 614 21.92 6.69 -9.24
C ASP A 614 23.21 6.41 -8.42
N GLU A 615 24.38 6.78 -8.94
CA GLU A 615 25.66 6.65 -8.24
C GLU A 615 25.74 7.54 -6.99
N PHE A 616 25.15 8.74 -7.03
CA PHE A 616 25.14 9.63 -5.88
C PHE A 616 24.23 9.11 -4.78
N VAL A 617 22.98 8.77 -5.11
CA VAL A 617 21.97 8.25 -4.18
C VAL A 617 22.36 6.89 -3.62
N GLY A 618 22.98 6.02 -4.44
CA GLY A 618 23.50 4.73 -3.99
C GLY A 618 24.78 4.81 -3.15
N SER A 619 25.41 5.98 -3.03
CA SER A 619 26.64 6.16 -2.26
C SER A 619 26.38 6.50 -0.79
N ALA A 620 27.38 6.29 0.08
CA ALA A 620 27.33 6.69 1.49
C ALA A 620 27.22 8.21 1.76
N ARG A 621 27.18 9.03 0.69
CA ARG A 621 26.95 10.47 0.74
C ARG A 621 25.47 10.83 0.79
N TRP A 622 24.57 9.96 0.33
CA TRP A 622 23.14 10.15 0.43
C TRP A 622 22.61 9.24 1.53
N VAL A 623 21.95 9.82 2.53
CA VAL A 623 21.50 9.09 3.72
C VAL A 623 19.98 9.20 3.82
N ASP A 624 19.32 8.04 3.76
CA ASP A 624 17.92 7.90 4.09
C ASP A 624 17.77 7.84 5.63
N VAL A 625 17.21 8.90 6.21
CA VAL A 625 17.03 9.01 7.67
C VAL A 625 15.93 8.08 8.17
N TYR A 626 14.91 7.77 7.36
CA TYR A 626 13.90 6.77 7.73
C TYR A 626 14.52 5.40 7.89
N GLU A 627 15.47 5.01 7.06
CA GLU A 627 16.19 3.75 7.18
C GLU A 627 17.06 3.71 8.45
N VAL A 628 17.71 4.83 8.80
CA VAL A 628 18.43 4.96 10.08
C VAL A 628 17.45 4.81 11.27
N VAL A 629 16.29 5.46 11.22
CA VAL A 629 15.23 5.35 12.24
C VAL A 629 14.71 3.91 12.32
N ARG A 630 14.40 3.28 11.19
CA ARG A 630 13.89 1.90 11.08
C ARG A 630 14.90 0.87 11.58
N GLY A 631 16.19 1.11 11.36
CA GLY A 631 17.29 0.30 11.85
C GLY A 631 17.58 0.51 13.33
N SER A 632 17.28 1.70 13.88
CA SER A 632 17.68 2.06 15.24
C SER A 632 16.58 1.91 16.29
N LEU A 633 15.32 2.21 15.93
CA LEU A 633 14.24 2.40 16.89
C LEU A 633 13.13 1.33 16.81
N VAL A 634 12.52 1.09 17.96
CA VAL A 634 11.22 0.43 18.10
C VAL A 634 10.24 1.45 18.71
N VAL A 635 9.14 1.71 18.03
CA VAL A 635 8.07 2.62 18.50
C VAL A 635 6.70 1.97 18.35
N GLY A 636 5.74 2.43 19.15
CA GLY A 636 4.36 1.93 19.14
C GLY A 636 3.45 2.49 18.05
N HIS A 637 3.98 3.30 17.13
CA HIS A 637 3.24 3.96 16.06
C HIS A 637 4.01 3.91 14.73
N GLY A 638 3.53 4.60 13.69
CA GLY A 638 4.25 4.70 12.41
C GLY A 638 5.58 5.45 12.55
N LEU A 639 6.51 5.19 11.63
CA LEU A 639 7.84 5.81 11.57
C LEU A 639 7.89 7.06 10.67
N GLY A 640 6.75 7.67 10.32
CA GLY A 640 6.73 8.89 9.50
C GLY A 640 7.35 10.09 10.22
N LEU A 641 7.90 11.06 9.48
CA LEU A 641 8.62 12.21 10.04
C LEU A 641 7.80 12.94 11.10
N LYS A 642 6.52 13.20 10.84
CA LYS A 642 5.58 13.86 11.77
C LYS A 642 5.29 13.07 13.05
N LYS A 643 5.59 11.78 13.08
CA LYS A 643 5.49 10.94 14.28
C LYS A 643 6.80 10.85 15.04
N ILE A 644 7.95 10.94 14.35
CA ILE A 644 9.27 10.80 14.94
C ILE A 644 9.87 12.14 15.39
N ALA A 645 9.74 13.20 14.60
CA ALA A 645 10.30 14.52 14.93
C ALA A 645 9.79 15.09 16.26
N PRO A 646 8.51 14.88 16.68
CA PRO A 646 8.07 15.27 18.02
C PRO A 646 8.83 14.58 19.16
N LEU A 647 9.31 13.34 18.96
CA LEU A 647 10.18 12.65 19.93
C LEU A 647 11.56 13.32 20.05
N ALA A 648 12.01 13.97 18.96
CA ALA A 648 13.19 14.83 18.94
C ALA A 648 12.90 16.26 19.45
N GLY A 649 11.69 16.54 19.94
CA GLY A 649 11.28 17.86 20.44
C GLY A 649 10.93 18.88 19.35
N PHE A 650 10.84 18.47 18.09
CA PHE A 650 10.48 19.35 16.99
C PHE A 650 8.97 19.62 16.95
N ARG A 651 8.59 20.84 16.57
CA ARG A 651 7.20 21.25 16.34
C ARG A 651 7.15 22.08 15.06
N TRP A 652 6.22 21.76 14.18
CA TRP A 652 5.93 22.57 12.99
C TRP A 652 5.38 23.94 13.41
N ARG A 653 5.65 24.96 12.60
CA ARG A 653 5.10 26.31 12.80
C ARG A 653 3.60 26.37 12.56
N ASP A 654 3.09 25.47 11.72
CA ASP A 654 1.69 25.37 11.33
C ASP A 654 1.06 24.10 11.93
N ASP A 655 -0.09 24.25 12.58
CA ASP A 655 -0.81 23.14 13.21
C ASP A 655 -1.46 22.20 12.18
N ASP A 656 -1.67 22.67 10.93
CA ASP A 656 -2.27 21.92 9.81
C ASP A 656 -1.23 21.45 8.77
N ALA A 657 0.04 21.36 9.16
CA ALA A 657 1.15 20.96 8.30
C ALA A 657 0.95 19.54 7.70
N GLY A 658 0.82 19.41 6.37
CA GLY A 658 0.51 18.17 5.64
C GLY A 658 0.98 18.23 4.17
N GLY A 659 1.62 17.18 3.62
CA GLY A 659 1.95 17.15 2.18
C GLY A 659 0.71 17.16 1.29
N LEU A 660 -0.40 16.64 1.82
CA LEU A 660 -1.73 16.80 1.25
C LEU A 660 -2.19 18.27 1.24
N GLN A 661 -2.01 18.98 2.35
CA GLN A 661 -2.37 20.40 2.48
C GLN A 661 -1.49 21.31 1.64
N SER A 662 -0.20 20.98 1.47
CA SER A 662 0.72 21.75 0.63
C SER A 662 0.25 21.83 -0.82
N MET A 663 -0.37 20.77 -1.37
CA MET A 663 -1.01 20.82 -2.70
C MET A 663 -2.15 21.84 -2.79
N ALA A 664 -2.98 21.96 -1.75
CA ALA A 664 -4.06 22.95 -1.71
C ALA A 664 -3.49 24.38 -1.61
N TRP A 665 -2.48 24.58 -0.76
CA TRP A 665 -1.78 25.87 -0.65
C TRP A 665 -1.08 26.25 -1.95
N HIS A 666 -0.51 25.29 -2.69
CA HIS A 666 0.08 25.52 -4.00
C HIS A 666 -0.93 26.00 -5.02
N ARG A 667 -2.13 25.40 -5.05
CA ARG A 667 -3.21 25.90 -5.90
C ARG A 667 -3.58 27.33 -5.55
N GLU A 668 -3.80 27.63 -4.27
CA GLU A 668 -4.12 28.98 -3.80
C GLU A 668 -2.97 29.98 -4.07
N ALA A 669 -1.72 29.51 -4.05
CA ALA A 669 -0.53 30.30 -4.36
C ALA A 669 -0.42 30.72 -5.84
N ILE A 670 -1.10 30.01 -6.74
CA ILE A 670 -1.03 30.20 -8.20
C ILE A 670 -2.34 30.78 -8.74
N GLU A 671 -3.47 30.15 -8.43
CA GLU A 671 -4.75 30.37 -9.10
C GLU A 671 -5.64 31.38 -8.37
N ASN A 672 -5.40 31.70 -7.11
CA ASN A 672 -6.30 32.57 -6.34
C ASN A 672 -6.34 33.97 -6.98
N PRO A 673 -7.52 34.58 -7.21
CA PRO A 673 -7.62 35.90 -7.82
C PRO A 673 -6.98 37.02 -6.97
N ASP A 674 -6.95 36.86 -5.64
CA ASP A 674 -6.38 37.81 -4.70
C ASP A 674 -4.85 37.65 -4.58
N PRO A 675 -4.04 38.68 -4.95
CA PRO A 675 -2.59 38.67 -4.82
C PRO A 675 -2.09 38.47 -3.38
N GLU A 676 -2.81 38.94 -2.36
CA GLU A 676 -2.41 38.80 -0.97
C GLU A 676 -2.55 37.35 -0.51
N VAL A 677 -3.63 36.67 -0.91
CA VAL A 677 -3.83 35.24 -0.65
C VAL A 677 -2.76 34.40 -1.37
N ARG A 678 -2.40 34.76 -2.60
CA ARG A 678 -1.29 34.10 -3.30
C ARG A 678 0.02 34.27 -2.53
N ALA A 679 0.38 35.49 -2.14
CA ALA A 679 1.62 35.77 -1.42
C ALA A 679 1.68 35.07 -0.05
N PHE A 680 0.56 35.01 0.66
CA PHE A 680 0.44 34.29 1.93
C PHE A 680 0.69 32.79 1.75
N ASN A 681 0.04 32.14 0.81
CA ASN A 681 0.21 30.70 0.57
C ASN A 681 1.62 30.36 0.07
N ARG A 682 2.24 31.21 -0.77
CA ARG A 682 3.65 31.04 -1.19
C ARG A 682 4.60 31.06 0.01
N SER A 683 4.39 31.99 0.95
CA SER A 683 5.19 32.09 2.18
C SER A 683 4.96 30.88 3.08
N ARG A 684 3.72 30.41 3.18
CA ARG A 684 3.33 29.22 3.95
C ARG A 684 3.99 27.95 3.42
N LEU A 685 4.04 27.77 2.10
CA LEU A 685 4.71 26.64 1.44
C LEU A 685 6.21 26.59 1.74
N LEU A 686 6.89 27.73 1.64
CA LEU A 686 8.32 27.82 1.96
C LEU A 686 8.60 27.53 3.43
N ALA A 687 7.73 27.98 4.33
CA ALA A 687 7.83 27.68 5.75
C ALA A 687 7.58 26.18 6.03
N TYR A 688 6.62 25.57 5.36
CA TYR A 688 6.32 24.14 5.51
C TYR A 688 7.51 23.26 5.09
N ASN A 689 8.05 23.50 3.90
CA ASN A 689 9.20 22.75 3.39
C ASN A 689 10.48 23.04 4.22
N GLU A 690 10.68 24.27 4.70
CA GLU A 690 11.75 24.57 5.66
C GLU A 690 11.56 23.80 6.98
N ASP A 691 10.34 23.62 7.46
CA ASP A 691 10.07 22.82 8.66
C ASP A 691 10.39 21.35 8.45
N ASP A 692 10.12 20.78 7.28
CA ASP A 692 10.39 19.35 7.00
C ASP A 692 11.91 19.04 6.95
N VAL A 693 12.73 19.91 6.35
CA VAL A 693 14.21 19.76 6.44
C VAL A 693 14.74 20.01 7.86
N ARG A 694 14.16 20.95 8.61
CA ARG A 694 14.53 21.20 10.02
C ARG A 694 14.12 20.05 10.93
N ALA A 695 12.99 19.42 10.67
CA ALA A 695 12.51 18.24 11.38
C ALA A 695 13.47 17.07 11.15
N THR A 696 13.91 16.86 9.90
CA THR A 696 14.92 15.84 9.56
C THR A 696 16.23 16.09 10.31
N LEU A 697 16.71 17.35 10.32
CA LEU A 697 17.86 17.78 11.12
C LEU A 697 17.68 17.50 12.62
N ALA A 698 16.50 17.79 13.18
CA ALA A 698 16.20 17.53 14.59
C ALA A 698 16.27 16.02 14.91
N VAL A 699 15.69 15.18 14.05
CA VAL A 699 15.69 13.72 14.23
C VAL A 699 17.11 13.16 14.23
N ARG A 700 17.95 13.54 13.25
CA ARG A 700 19.33 13.02 13.19
C ARG A 700 20.20 13.48 14.37
N ASN A 701 20.01 14.72 14.83
CA ASN A 701 20.71 15.23 16.02
C ASN A 701 20.25 14.53 17.29
N TRP A 702 18.95 14.31 17.44
CA TRP A 702 18.40 13.55 18.55
C TRP A 702 18.93 12.13 18.56
N LEU A 703 18.86 11.40 17.45
CA LEU A 703 19.40 10.04 17.35
C LEU A 703 20.90 9.97 17.68
N SER A 704 21.68 10.99 17.30
CA SER A 704 23.12 11.04 17.56
C SER A 704 23.48 11.21 19.05
N THR A 705 22.57 11.73 19.86
CA THR A 705 22.84 12.18 21.25
C THR A 705 21.95 11.52 22.29
N THR A 706 20.84 10.92 21.87
CA THR A 706 19.86 10.31 22.75
C THR A 706 20.41 9.05 23.41
N SER A 707 19.97 8.83 24.65
CA SER A 707 20.17 7.57 25.36
C SER A 707 18.80 6.96 25.59
N LEU A 708 18.52 5.87 24.88
CA LEU A 708 17.25 5.15 24.94
C LEU A 708 17.52 3.73 25.47
N PRO A 709 16.62 3.15 26.28
CA PRO A 709 16.74 1.75 26.66
C PRO A 709 16.61 0.85 25.43
N SER A 710 17.33 -0.28 25.41
CA SER A 710 17.05 -1.36 24.47
C SER A 710 15.65 -1.92 24.75
N ILE A 711 14.93 -2.35 23.70
CA ILE A 711 13.65 -3.05 23.84
C ILE A 711 13.77 -4.33 24.67
N GLU A 712 14.98 -4.85 24.85
CA GLU A 712 15.30 -5.98 25.73
C GLU A 712 15.11 -5.65 27.21
N ALA A 713 15.18 -4.36 27.57
CA ALA A 713 14.91 -3.87 28.92
C ALA A 713 13.42 -3.63 29.18
N TRP A 714 12.55 -3.88 28.20
CA TRP A 714 11.10 -3.81 28.42
C TRP A 714 10.67 -4.86 29.44
N VAL A 715 9.85 -4.43 30.40
CA VAL A 715 9.26 -5.31 31.42
C VAL A 715 7.75 -5.13 31.39
N PRO A 716 6.97 -6.22 31.54
CA PRO A 716 5.52 -6.14 31.75
C PRO A 716 5.15 -5.18 32.88
N ASP A 717 4.14 -4.34 32.68
CA ASP A 717 3.58 -3.52 33.76
C ASP A 717 3.18 -4.41 34.95
N GLY A 718 3.78 -4.16 36.11
CA GLY A 718 3.57 -4.93 37.35
C GLY A 718 4.67 -5.94 37.70
N GLY A 719 5.66 -6.14 36.82
CA GLY A 719 6.88 -6.89 37.13
C GLY A 719 7.99 -5.95 37.56
N SER A 720 8.30 -5.85 38.86
CA SER A 720 9.60 -5.32 39.26
C SER A 720 10.68 -6.27 38.72
N ALA A 721 11.65 -5.75 37.95
CA ALA A 721 12.88 -6.48 37.66
C ALA A 721 13.57 -6.79 38.99
N SER A 722 13.57 -8.06 39.40
CA SER A 722 14.32 -8.57 40.55
C SER A 722 15.65 -9.15 40.09
#